data_AF-A0A838HS78-F1
#
_entry.id   AF-A0A838HS78-F1
#
_cell.length_a   1.000
_cell.length_b   1.000
_cell.length_c   1.000
_cell.angle_alpha   90.00
_cell.angle_beta   90.00
_cell.angle_gamma   90.00
#
_symmetry.space_group_name_H-M   'P 1'
#
loop_
_entity.id
_entity.type
_entity.pdbx_description
1 polymer ?
#
loop_
_entity_poly.entity_id
_entity_poly.type
_entity_poly.pdbx_seq_one_letter_code
_entity_poly.pdbx_strand_id
1 'polypeptide(L)'
;MMAFVGAACVLFVVLLGVFAHQLTGGALVDLRGAAVVAINVAAVCTGVFCLGLCCVGVAITWRRPARDRRPRSAVPLWDTTTRRADDDQRSAPHPKTAGSAHTGGCAGPTIGLARLPAGGVGATERNGRGDREWSEHPGRRARRTSSAQRAPNGDRRPRLPRVEVVGGVVTEHDEVPALPPGPVGDSPMLRHGFRATDQGLPDGPGPAATEAAERVLHATESLEAVTHLGSWRVPGQDAARARSIARAQSRWESEIVGCDKQEARRAADRDARRAARAAEPHTGAPWRTPVKDLQLSDVQVHTLAVIARLGLTAPPLLAQLLQDPVGKSTVHERLQQLHEAGLVARATIGVQGRSGRPPVVYAIAPRGSELLRARLREVASNMNPPRYLGAGRRLPAPGRGENIPRELATQLVLVALRQYETDLTWRTARMPGGHWDLRMARGGTPACGLSLADLVPVPGCSVFGAQLDAPTSVEPDLTVRMLGPVGDDDHAAIDLLVEVDPTGRSAANEQKFAAYDQFLGGWCMRTRRFEDTGRPLVVFVARHSRGVDALLAAADRSMSLGFGAPGCYDRGSFDYPGRAQTAFTCVAWLLAGEGFALRLDRLPPEVRGSDTEMPWPERIALFPEAWCPTPRP
;
A
#
# COMPACT_ATOMS: atom_id res chain seq x y z
N MET A 1 6.76 -20.58 46.82
CA MET A 1 7.31 -19.86 45.66
C MET A 1 8.75 -20.29 45.35
N MET A 2 9.69 -20.24 46.31
CA MET A 2 11.09 -20.66 46.06
C MET A 2 11.24 -22.14 45.65
N ALA A 3 10.47 -23.07 46.22
CA ALA A 3 10.49 -24.48 45.81
C ALA A 3 10.03 -24.71 44.36
N PHE A 4 9.10 -23.88 43.86
CA PHE A 4 8.59 -23.97 42.49
C PHE A 4 9.61 -23.43 41.47
N VAL A 5 10.34 -22.37 41.85
CA VAL A 5 11.43 -21.81 41.03
C VAL A 5 12.61 -22.78 40.95
N GLY A 6 12.92 -23.49 42.04
CA GLY A 6 13.93 -24.55 42.05
C GLY A 6 13.59 -25.69 41.08
N ALA A 7 12.34 -26.19 41.13
CA ALA A 7 11.89 -27.25 40.23
C ALA A 7 11.91 -26.83 38.74
N ALA A 8 11.54 -25.58 38.43
CA ALA A 8 11.56 -25.06 37.07
C ALA A 8 12.99 -24.91 36.51
N CYS A 9 13.96 -24.52 37.34
CA CYS A 9 15.36 -24.42 36.92
C CYS A 9 15.97 -25.81 36.63
N VAL A 10 15.67 -26.81 37.47
CA VAL A 10 16.15 -28.19 37.25
C VAL A 10 15.57 -28.75 35.95
N LEU A 11 14.27 -28.55 35.69
CA LEU A 11 13.63 -28.99 34.45
C LEU A 11 14.24 -28.32 33.22
N PHE A 12 14.56 -27.02 33.30
CA PHE A 12 15.18 -26.27 32.20
C PHE A 12 16.58 -26.79 31.86
N VAL A 13 17.41 -27.09 32.86
CA VAL A 13 18.76 -27.66 32.65
C VAL A 13 18.70 -29.05 32.03
N VAL A 14 17.74 -29.88 32.46
CA VAL A 14 17.53 -31.23 31.87
C VAL A 14 17.11 -31.12 30.40
N LEU A 15 16.18 -30.22 30.08
CA LEU A 15 15.74 -30.00 28.70
C LEU A 15 16.87 -29.48 27.81
N LEU A 16 17.73 -28.59 28.34
CA LEU A 16 18.89 -28.10 27.60
C LEU A 16 19.90 -29.22 27.31
N GLY A 17 20.13 -30.12 28.26
CA GLY A 17 20.99 -31.29 28.09
C GLY A 17 20.47 -32.27 27.03
N VAL A 18 19.16 -32.53 27.03
CA VAL A 18 18.51 -33.39 26.01
C VAL A 18 18.60 -32.74 24.63
N PHE A 19 18.40 -31.42 24.54
CA PHE A 19 18.48 -30.69 23.28
C PHE A 19 19.92 -30.65 22.72
N ALA A 20 20.92 -30.44 23.58
CA ALA A 20 22.33 -30.49 23.19
C ALA A 20 22.77 -31.90 22.72
N HIS A 21 22.24 -32.95 23.35
CA HIS A 21 22.52 -34.33 22.95
C HIS A 21 21.91 -34.69 21.58
N GLN A 22 20.71 -34.19 21.30
CA GLN A 22 20.03 -34.35 19.99
C GLN A 22 20.79 -33.63 18.86
N LEU A 23 21.31 -32.42 19.13
CA LEU A 23 22.04 -31.62 18.12
C LEU A 23 23.45 -32.16 17.79
N THR A 24 24.07 -32.91 18.70
CA THR A 24 25.45 -33.39 18.55
C THR A 24 25.55 -34.84 18.07
N GLY A 25 24.43 -35.48 17.74
CA GLY A 25 24.42 -36.82 17.13
C GLY A 25 25.08 -37.91 17.99
N GLY A 26 25.09 -37.75 19.31
CA GLY A 26 25.63 -38.76 20.23
C GLY A 26 27.15 -38.85 20.33
N ALA A 27 27.93 -37.91 19.78
CA ALA A 27 29.37 -37.87 20.01
C ALA A 27 29.69 -37.47 21.46
N LEU A 28 30.53 -38.25 22.15
CA LEU A 28 30.96 -37.99 23.54
C LEU A 28 31.70 -36.64 23.63
N VAL A 29 31.00 -35.61 24.08
CA VAL A 29 31.59 -34.29 24.38
C VAL A 29 32.28 -34.35 25.74
N ASP A 30 33.52 -33.86 25.81
CA ASP A 30 34.32 -33.77 27.04
C ASP A 30 33.54 -32.99 28.13
N LEU A 31 33.10 -33.73 29.15
CA LEU A 31 32.24 -33.28 30.24
C LEU A 31 32.80 -32.08 31.01
N ARG A 32 34.12 -31.84 30.94
CA ARG A 32 34.75 -30.69 31.59
C ARG A 32 34.42 -29.36 30.91
N GLY A 33 34.31 -29.34 29.58
CA GLY A 33 33.93 -28.13 28.83
C GLY A 33 32.47 -27.74 29.08
N ALA A 34 31.57 -28.72 29.10
CA ALA A 34 30.15 -28.51 29.36
C ALA A 34 29.88 -27.97 30.76
N ALA A 35 30.63 -28.42 31.78
CA ALA A 35 30.51 -27.93 33.15
C ALA A 35 30.90 -26.45 33.28
N VAL A 36 31.95 -26.01 32.59
CA VAL A 36 32.39 -24.60 32.63
C VAL A 36 31.36 -23.68 31.95
N VAL A 37 30.77 -24.11 30.83
CA VAL A 37 29.71 -23.35 30.15
C VAL A 37 28.45 -23.29 31.02
N ALA A 38 28.05 -24.38 31.67
CA ALA A 38 26.90 -24.40 32.56
C ALA A 38 27.08 -23.47 33.78
N ILE A 39 28.28 -23.44 34.37
CA ILE A 39 28.60 -22.54 35.49
C ILE A 39 28.56 -21.06 35.06
N ASN A 40 29.10 -20.74 33.88
CA ASN A 40 29.08 -19.37 33.36
C ASN A 40 27.66 -18.90 33.02
N VAL A 41 26.83 -19.78 32.43
CA VAL A 41 25.42 -19.47 32.16
C VAL A 41 24.64 -19.28 33.46
N ALA A 42 24.87 -20.12 34.47
CA ALA A 42 24.25 -19.96 35.79
C ALA A 42 24.64 -18.64 36.47
N ALA A 43 25.91 -18.22 36.36
CA ALA A 43 26.38 -16.95 36.90
C ALA A 43 25.71 -15.74 36.21
N VAL A 44 25.59 -15.78 34.87
CA VAL A 44 24.92 -14.72 34.09
C VAL A 44 23.42 -14.65 34.42
N CYS A 45 22.73 -15.79 34.47
CA CYS A 45 21.31 -15.84 34.82
C CYS A 45 21.05 -15.31 36.25
N THR A 46 21.94 -15.63 37.19
CA THR A 46 21.84 -15.12 38.57
C THR A 46 22.06 -13.60 38.61
N GLY A 47 23.02 -13.07 37.85
CA GLY A 47 23.26 -11.62 37.73
C GLY A 47 22.07 -10.86 37.14
N VAL A 48 21.47 -11.37 36.06
CA VAL A 48 20.28 -10.77 35.43
C VAL A 48 19.07 -10.80 36.37
N PHE A 49 18.89 -11.88 37.13
CA PHE A 49 17.80 -12.00 38.10
C PHE A 49 17.95 -11.04 39.30
N CYS A 50 19.17 -10.88 39.81
CA CYS A 50 19.46 -9.88 40.86
C CYS A 50 19.21 -8.45 40.37
N LEU A 51 19.58 -8.12 39.13
CA LEU A 51 19.27 -6.82 38.53
C LEU A 51 17.77 -6.59 38.37
N GLY A 52 17.02 -7.62 37.96
CA GLY A 52 15.57 -7.57 37.86
C GLY A 52 14.88 -7.29 39.20
N LEU A 53 15.32 -7.95 40.28
CA LEU A 53 14.80 -7.73 41.63
C LEU A 53 15.12 -6.33 42.16
N CYS A 54 16.30 -5.78 41.87
CA CYS A 54 16.63 -4.39 42.21
C CYS A 54 15.72 -3.38 41.48
N CYS A 55 15.44 -3.61 40.19
CA CYS A 55 14.55 -2.73 39.41
C CYS A 55 13.09 -2.77 39.91
N VAL A 56 12.59 -3.93 40.35
CA VAL A 56 11.25 -4.08 40.91
C VAL A 56 11.16 -3.42 42.31
N GLY A 57 12.22 -3.49 43.12
CA GLY A 57 12.29 -2.80 44.41
C GLY A 57 12.22 -1.26 44.29
N VAL A 58 12.88 -0.68 43.28
CA VAL A 58 12.83 0.76 43.00
C VAL A 58 11.44 1.19 42.52
N ALA A 59 10.76 0.38 41.70
CA ALA A 59 9.43 0.68 41.18
C ALA A 59 8.32 0.71 42.26
N ILE A 60 8.47 -0.03 43.37
CA ILE A 60 7.47 -0.11 44.44
C ILE A 60 7.52 1.11 45.38
N THR A 61 8.64 1.83 45.46
CA THR A 61 8.78 3.02 46.33
C THR A 61 8.26 4.32 45.71
N TRP A 62 7.84 4.34 44.44
CA TRP A 62 7.49 5.56 43.69
C TRP A 62 6.02 5.64 43.23
N ARG A 63 5.07 5.17 44.05
CA ARG A 63 3.63 5.46 43.85
C ARG A 63 2.98 6.04 45.09
N ARG A 64 3.00 7.38 45.20
CA ARG A 64 1.99 8.16 45.95
C ARG A 64 0.95 8.72 44.96
N PRO A 65 -0.36 8.67 45.25
CA PRO A 65 -1.38 9.20 44.36
C PRO A 65 -1.53 10.73 44.52
N ALA A 66 -1.49 11.45 43.41
CA ALA A 66 -1.82 12.87 43.34
C ALA A 66 -3.34 13.06 43.44
N ARG A 67 -3.78 13.87 44.41
CA ARG A 67 -5.17 14.30 44.60
C ARG A 67 -5.49 15.52 43.72
N ASP A 68 -6.73 15.53 43.25
CA ASP A 68 -7.44 16.57 42.51
C ASP A 68 -7.20 18.01 43.00
N ARG A 69 -6.89 18.91 42.06
CA ARG A 69 -7.08 20.36 42.21
C ARG A 69 -8.19 20.82 41.27
N ARG A 70 -9.34 21.21 41.83
CA ARG A 70 -10.34 22.04 41.14
C ARG A 70 -9.86 23.50 41.10
N PRO A 71 -10.05 24.24 39.99
CA PRO A 71 -9.84 25.68 39.98
C PRO A 71 -11.03 26.41 40.61
N ARG A 72 -10.73 27.39 41.49
CA ARG A 72 -11.69 28.39 41.98
C ARG A 72 -11.92 29.44 40.89
N SER A 73 -13.20 29.75 40.64
CA SER A 73 -13.66 30.88 39.86
C SER A 73 -13.36 32.19 40.59
N ALA A 74 -12.80 33.16 39.87
CA ALA A 74 -12.70 34.55 40.29
C ALA A 74 -13.49 35.41 39.29
N VAL A 75 -14.48 36.13 39.81
CA VAL A 75 -15.26 37.17 39.12
C VAL A 75 -14.46 38.47 39.16
N PRO A 76 -14.33 39.24 38.06
CA PRO A 76 -13.80 40.60 38.13
C PRO A 76 -14.94 41.60 38.26
N LEU A 77 -14.97 42.31 39.39
CA LEU A 77 -15.75 43.54 39.58
C LEU A 77 -14.83 44.71 39.20
N TRP A 78 -15.23 45.49 38.19
CA TRP A 78 -14.63 46.80 37.91
C TRP A 78 -15.56 47.85 38.53
N ASP A 79 -15.05 48.64 39.47
CA ASP A 79 -15.20 50.10 39.39
C ASP A 79 -14.16 50.83 40.25
N THR A 80 -14.06 52.10 39.92
CA THR A 80 -13.01 53.11 39.94
C THR A 80 -12.44 53.65 41.27
N THR A 81 -11.26 54.28 41.10
CA THR A 81 -10.72 55.49 41.76
C THR A 81 -9.72 55.43 42.96
N THR A 82 -8.54 55.98 42.66
CA THR A 82 -7.62 56.85 43.46
C THR A 82 -6.64 56.31 44.52
N ARG A 83 -5.36 56.59 44.23
CA ARG A 83 -4.26 57.13 45.06
C ARG A 83 -3.63 56.32 46.22
N ARG A 84 -2.33 56.02 45.99
CA ARG A 84 -1.11 56.25 46.81
C ARG A 84 -1.00 55.75 48.27
N ALA A 85 0.09 55.00 48.45
CA ALA A 85 1.14 55.07 49.48
C ALA A 85 1.02 54.21 50.76
N ASP A 86 2.05 53.37 50.89
CA ASP A 86 2.88 52.99 52.05
C ASP A 86 2.34 52.19 53.25
N ASP A 87 3.29 51.35 53.71
CA ASP A 87 3.54 50.80 55.04
C ASP A 87 2.84 49.53 55.58
N ASP A 88 3.70 48.50 55.66
CA ASP A 88 4.13 47.78 56.86
C ASP A 88 3.19 46.85 57.68
N GLN A 89 3.74 45.63 57.86
CA GLN A 89 3.72 44.80 59.06
C GLN A 89 2.46 44.02 59.54
N ARG A 90 2.77 42.75 59.88
CA ARG A 90 2.27 41.89 60.99
C ARG A 90 1.15 40.87 60.76
N SER A 91 1.57 39.62 60.95
CA SER A 91 1.04 38.61 61.90
C SER A 91 -0.11 37.67 61.49
N ALA A 92 0.20 36.37 61.70
CA ALA A 92 -0.64 35.17 61.83
C ALA A 92 -1.77 35.34 62.90
N PRO A 93 -2.74 34.40 63.16
CA PRO A 93 -2.65 32.93 63.03
C PRO A 93 -3.95 32.12 62.70
N HIS A 94 -3.79 30.78 62.68
CA HIS A 94 -4.78 29.68 62.65
C HIS A 94 -5.93 29.77 63.70
N PRO A 95 -7.10 29.12 63.51
CA PRO A 95 -7.38 27.69 63.90
C PRO A 95 -8.36 26.93 62.94
N LYS A 96 -8.30 25.60 62.73
CA LYS A 96 -8.83 24.41 63.48
C LYS A 96 -10.34 24.36 63.79
N THR A 97 -11.06 23.40 63.17
CA THR A 97 -12.24 22.62 63.64
C THR A 97 -12.58 21.54 62.57
N ALA A 98 -12.62 20.22 62.80
CA ALA A 98 -13.66 19.36 63.46
C ALA A 98 -15.08 19.62 62.88
N GLY A 99 -15.94 18.68 62.46
CA GLY A 99 -16.06 17.21 62.54
C GLY A 99 -17.44 16.77 61.97
N SER A 100 -17.74 15.45 62.07
CA SER A 100 -19.02 14.73 61.85
C SER A 100 -19.66 14.77 60.44
N ALA A 101 -19.85 13.66 59.73
CA ALA A 101 -20.70 12.48 59.99
C ALA A 101 -22.20 12.81 60.03
N HIS A 102 -22.95 12.47 58.97
CA HIS A 102 -24.19 11.71 59.10
C HIS A 102 -24.64 11.03 57.79
N THR A 103 -25.11 9.81 58.05
CA THR A 103 -25.80 8.76 57.31
C THR A 103 -27.13 9.14 56.63
N GLY A 104 -27.50 8.34 55.64
CA GLY A 104 -28.87 8.13 55.14
C GLY A 104 -28.92 8.26 53.61
N GLY A 105 -29.38 7.32 52.80
CA GLY A 105 -30.18 6.12 53.03
C GLY A 105 -31.12 5.96 51.83
N CYS A 106 -31.17 4.75 51.28
CA CYS A 106 -32.27 4.14 50.54
C CYS A 106 -32.50 4.39 49.03
N ALA A 107 -32.65 3.23 48.38
CA ALA A 107 -33.59 2.86 47.30
C ALA A 107 -33.20 3.11 45.83
N GLY A 108 -32.94 1.99 45.13
CA GLY A 108 -33.20 1.85 43.68
C GLY A 108 -34.71 1.76 43.39
N PRO A 109 -35.19 1.43 42.15
CA PRO A 109 -34.70 0.27 41.38
C PRO A 109 -34.65 0.42 39.82
N THR A 110 -33.95 -0.54 39.22
CA THR A 110 -34.22 -1.33 37.98
C THR A 110 -34.84 -0.69 36.73
N ILE A 111 -34.10 -0.74 35.60
CA ILE A 111 -34.59 -0.79 34.20
C ILE A 111 -33.59 -1.72 33.46
N GLY A 112 -33.93 -2.75 32.69
CA GLY A 112 -35.13 -3.04 31.90
C GLY A 112 -34.70 -3.21 30.43
N LEU A 113 -34.33 -4.44 30.04
CA LEU A 113 -33.99 -4.85 28.67
C LEU A 113 -35.20 -4.68 27.73
N ALA A 114 -34.99 -4.08 26.56
CA ALA A 114 -36.00 -3.97 25.51
C ALA A 114 -35.62 -4.79 24.26
N ARG A 115 -36.60 -5.59 23.84
CA ARG A 115 -36.68 -6.46 22.66
C ARG A 115 -36.86 -5.67 21.35
N LEU A 116 -36.40 -6.28 20.26
CA LEU A 116 -36.78 -6.03 18.87
C LEU A 116 -38.26 -6.37 18.60
N PRO A 117 -38.90 -5.75 17.59
CA PRO A 117 -40.01 -6.36 16.89
C PRO A 117 -39.71 -6.61 15.41
N ALA A 118 -40.31 -7.70 14.92
CA ALA A 118 -40.52 -8.03 13.52
C ALA A 118 -41.90 -7.52 13.04
N GLY A 119 -42.04 -7.39 11.72
CA GLY A 119 -43.27 -7.03 10.98
C GLY A 119 -42.93 -5.97 9.92
N GLY A 120 -43.18 -6.12 8.62
CA GLY A 120 -44.19 -6.90 7.91
C GLY A 120 -45.18 -5.94 7.25
N VAL A 121 -45.45 -6.16 5.96
CA VAL A 121 -46.52 -5.58 5.10
C VAL A 121 -46.21 -4.25 4.40
N GLY A 122 -46.47 -4.21 3.08
CA GLY A 122 -46.72 -2.97 2.35
C GLY A 122 -46.51 -3.00 0.84
N ALA A 123 -47.23 -3.86 0.11
CA ALA A 123 -47.42 -3.68 -1.33
C ALA A 123 -48.43 -2.55 -1.58
N THR A 124 -48.07 -1.57 -2.41
CA THR A 124 -49.03 -0.66 -3.06
C THR A 124 -48.54 -0.29 -4.45
N GLU A 125 -49.28 -0.77 -5.44
CA GLU A 125 -49.38 -0.23 -6.80
C GLU A 125 -49.82 1.24 -6.76
N ARG A 126 -49.23 2.08 -7.62
CA ARG A 126 -49.97 3.14 -8.33
C ARG A 126 -49.15 3.76 -9.46
N ASN A 127 -49.63 3.50 -10.67
CA ASN A 127 -49.81 4.37 -11.84
C ASN A 127 -49.03 5.70 -11.92
N GLY A 128 -48.36 5.87 -13.07
CA GLY A 128 -47.92 7.17 -13.57
C GLY A 128 -47.40 7.10 -14.99
N ARG A 129 -48.31 7.03 -15.97
CA ARG A 129 -48.07 7.24 -17.40
C ARG A 129 -47.28 8.55 -17.63
N GLY A 130 -46.37 8.51 -18.58
CA GLY A 130 -45.68 9.68 -19.11
C GLY A 130 -45.19 9.39 -20.52
N ASP A 131 -46.11 9.50 -21.48
CA ASP A 131 -45.87 9.48 -22.92
C ASP A 131 -44.89 10.59 -23.32
N ARG A 132 -43.85 10.26 -24.09
CA ARG A 132 -43.11 11.21 -24.93
C ARG A 132 -42.85 10.60 -26.30
N GLU A 133 -43.89 10.77 -27.12
CA GLU A 133 -43.87 11.34 -28.46
C GLU A 133 -42.51 11.37 -29.19
N TRP A 134 -42.45 10.51 -30.20
CA TRP A 134 -41.47 10.52 -31.28
C TRP A 134 -41.82 11.63 -32.26
N SER A 135 -40.83 12.42 -32.66
CA SER A 135 -40.94 13.31 -33.82
C SER A 135 -39.87 12.93 -34.84
N GLU A 136 -40.32 12.29 -35.90
CA GLU A 136 -39.62 12.15 -37.17
C GLU A 136 -39.45 13.53 -37.82
N HIS A 137 -38.29 13.82 -38.42
CA HIS A 137 -38.24 14.69 -39.60
C HIS A 137 -37.13 14.24 -40.57
N PRO A 138 -37.41 14.16 -41.89
CA PRO A 138 -36.50 13.63 -42.90
C PRO A 138 -35.72 14.74 -43.61
N GLY A 139 -34.54 14.41 -44.17
CA GLY A 139 -33.76 15.39 -44.92
C GLY A 139 -32.61 14.81 -45.73
N ARG A 140 -32.94 14.20 -46.87
CA ARG A 140 -31.99 13.81 -47.93
C ARG A 140 -31.16 14.99 -48.42
N ARG A 141 -29.83 14.80 -48.58
CA ARG A 141 -29.06 15.43 -49.66
C ARG A 141 -28.05 14.45 -50.23
N ALA A 142 -28.26 14.14 -51.51
CA ALA A 142 -27.32 13.45 -52.39
C ALA A 142 -26.10 14.35 -52.66
N ARG A 143 -24.89 13.77 -52.65
CA ARG A 143 -23.75 14.35 -53.35
C ARG A 143 -23.05 13.31 -54.21
N ARG A 144 -22.84 13.77 -55.43
CA ARG A 144 -22.29 13.13 -56.62
C ARG A 144 -20.92 12.48 -56.41
N THR A 145 -20.79 11.39 -57.14
CA THR A 145 -19.60 10.77 -57.73
C THR A 145 -18.47 11.72 -58.10
N SER A 146 -17.25 11.34 -57.76
CA SER A 146 -16.07 11.63 -58.58
C SER A 146 -15.22 10.36 -58.67
N SER A 147 -15.11 9.87 -59.91
CA SER A 147 -14.24 8.81 -60.36
C SER A 147 -12.87 9.40 -60.65
N ALA A 148 -11.83 8.91 -59.98
CA ALA A 148 -10.44 9.17 -60.36
C ALA A 148 -9.70 7.82 -60.50
N GLN A 149 -9.10 7.67 -61.67
CA GLN A 149 -8.38 6.49 -62.16
C GLN A 149 -7.21 6.12 -61.24
N ARG A 150 -7.08 4.82 -60.95
CA ARG A 150 -5.88 4.21 -60.36
C ARG A 150 -4.92 3.81 -61.48
N ALA A 151 -3.71 4.34 -61.45
CA ALA A 151 -2.54 3.72 -62.07
C ALA A 151 -1.99 2.62 -61.14
N PRO A 152 -1.44 1.52 -61.67
CA PRO A 152 -0.75 0.52 -60.88
C PRO A 152 0.75 0.85 -60.84
N ASN A 153 1.34 0.92 -59.66
CA ASN A 153 2.69 0.37 -59.45
C ASN A 153 3.04 0.28 -57.96
N GLY A 154 3.79 -0.77 -57.68
CA GLY A 154 4.06 -1.28 -56.35
C GLY A 154 4.99 -0.40 -55.54
N ASP A 155 4.58 -0.20 -54.29
CA ASP A 155 5.49 -0.03 -53.17
C ASP A 155 4.70 -0.42 -51.90
N ARG A 156 4.93 -1.65 -51.40
CA ARG A 156 4.35 -2.12 -50.15
C ARG A 156 5.08 -1.45 -48.98
N ARG A 157 4.73 -0.20 -48.68
CA ARG A 157 5.00 0.36 -47.36
C ARG A 157 4.11 -0.36 -46.33
N PRO A 158 4.62 -0.66 -45.11
CA PRO A 158 3.78 -1.20 -44.05
C PRO A 158 2.60 -0.24 -43.82
N ARG A 159 1.38 -0.75 -43.91
CA ARG A 159 0.18 0.02 -43.62
C ARG A 159 0.22 0.37 -42.14
N LEU A 160 0.41 1.66 -41.83
CA LEU A 160 0.20 2.15 -40.48
C LEU A 160 -1.27 1.94 -40.10
N PRO A 161 -1.57 1.53 -38.86
CA PRO A 161 -2.94 1.23 -38.44
C PRO A 161 -3.82 2.47 -38.55
N ARG A 162 -5.08 2.26 -38.97
CA ARG A 162 -6.12 3.29 -38.93
C ARG A 162 -6.53 3.48 -37.46
N VAL A 163 -6.13 4.61 -36.89
CA VAL A 163 -6.54 5.05 -35.56
C VAL A 163 -7.76 5.96 -35.70
N GLU A 164 -8.91 5.55 -35.16
CA GLU A 164 -10.09 6.40 -35.04
C GLU A 164 -10.32 6.75 -33.57
N VAL A 165 -10.56 8.04 -33.30
CA VAL A 165 -10.81 8.55 -31.95
C VAL A 165 -12.28 8.94 -31.86
N VAL A 166 -13.05 8.16 -31.09
CA VAL A 166 -14.46 8.45 -30.82
C VAL A 166 -14.64 8.62 -29.30
N GLY A 167 -15.07 9.80 -28.86
CA GLY A 167 -15.35 10.08 -27.44
C GLY A 167 -14.12 10.10 -26.51
N GLY A 168 -12.91 10.29 -27.04
CA GLY A 168 -11.67 10.27 -26.24
C GLY A 168 -11.19 8.87 -25.86
N VAL A 169 -11.79 7.82 -26.45
CA VAL A 169 -11.26 6.46 -26.46
C VAL A 169 -10.66 6.22 -27.85
N VAL A 170 -9.40 5.81 -27.88
CA VAL A 170 -8.78 5.30 -29.10
C VAL A 170 -9.35 3.91 -29.33
N THR A 171 -10.18 3.74 -30.35
CA THR A 171 -10.69 2.45 -30.80
C THR A 171 -9.95 2.06 -32.06
N GLU A 172 -9.10 1.04 -31.95
CA GLU A 172 -8.40 0.45 -33.09
C GLU A 172 -9.30 -0.64 -33.70
N HIS A 173 -9.42 -0.65 -35.03
CA HIS A 173 -10.22 -1.66 -35.73
C HIS A 173 -9.46 -2.98 -35.86
N ASP A 174 -10.14 -4.08 -35.51
CA ASP A 174 -9.66 -5.45 -35.55
C ASP A 174 -9.31 -5.91 -36.99
N GLU A 175 -8.02 -6.04 -37.30
CA GLU A 175 -7.57 -7.11 -38.20
C GLU A 175 -7.46 -8.38 -37.35
N VAL A 176 -8.03 -9.49 -37.86
CA VAL A 176 -8.00 -10.80 -37.19
C VAL A 176 -6.55 -11.14 -36.82
N PRO A 177 -6.20 -11.31 -35.53
CA PRO A 177 -4.82 -11.56 -35.16
C PRO A 177 -4.33 -12.87 -35.77
N ALA A 178 -3.09 -12.87 -36.25
CA ALA A 178 -2.39 -14.09 -36.62
C ALA A 178 -2.36 -15.06 -35.43
N LEU A 179 -2.40 -16.37 -35.70
CA LEU A 179 -2.31 -17.42 -34.67
C LEU A 179 -1.20 -17.08 -33.66
N PRO A 180 -1.48 -17.18 -32.35
CA PRO A 180 -0.50 -16.80 -31.33
C PRO A 180 0.76 -17.68 -31.43
N PRO A 181 1.92 -17.15 -31.00
CA PRO A 181 3.18 -17.89 -30.96
C PRO A 181 3.04 -19.17 -30.11
N GLY A 182 3.94 -20.12 -30.35
CA GLY A 182 3.93 -21.50 -29.85
C GLY A 182 3.92 -21.69 -28.32
N PRO A 183 4.17 -22.92 -27.83
CA PRO A 183 4.01 -23.30 -26.43
C PRO A 183 4.78 -22.39 -25.45
N VAL A 184 4.35 -22.41 -24.18
CA VAL A 184 4.76 -21.50 -23.09
C VAL A 184 6.28 -21.34 -22.94
N GLY A 185 7.06 -22.36 -23.34
CA GLY A 185 8.53 -22.39 -23.26
C GLY A 185 9.27 -21.36 -24.12
N ASP A 186 8.61 -20.72 -25.08
CA ASP A 186 9.24 -19.73 -25.97
C ASP A 186 9.06 -18.27 -25.56
N SER A 187 8.47 -18.01 -24.39
CA SER A 187 8.37 -16.64 -23.85
C SER A 187 9.77 -16.01 -23.77
N PRO A 188 10.05 -14.91 -24.49
CA PRO A 188 11.31 -14.18 -24.36
C PRO A 188 11.58 -13.81 -22.90
N MET A 189 10.52 -13.55 -22.13
CA MET A 189 10.60 -13.22 -20.71
C MET A 189 11.17 -14.35 -19.87
N LEU A 190 10.74 -15.60 -20.08
CA LEU A 190 11.31 -16.78 -19.40
C LEU A 190 12.70 -17.15 -19.91
N ARG A 191 13.05 -16.73 -21.15
CA ARG A 191 14.42 -16.89 -21.63
C ARG A 191 15.37 -15.94 -20.92
N HIS A 192 14.92 -14.75 -20.51
CA HIS A 192 15.78 -13.73 -19.92
C HIS A 192 15.72 -13.72 -18.38
N GLY A 193 14.53 -13.81 -17.79
CA GLY A 193 14.29 -13.92 -16.35
C GLY A 193 13.76 -15.30 -15.95
N PHE A 194 13.66 -15.54 -14.64
CA PHE A 194 13.15 -16.77 -14.02
C PHE A 194 13.94 -18.04 -14.39
N ARG A 195 15.24 -17.88 -14.63
CA ARG A 195 16.17 -19.00 -14.84
C ARG A 195 16.50 -19.66 -13.50
N ALA A 196 16.58 -20.98 -13.49
CA ALA A 196 17.14 -21.72 -12.37
C ALA A 196 18.53 -21.16 -12.02
N THR A 197 18.84 -21.06 -10.73
CA THR A 197 20.14 -20.58 -10.25
C THR A 197 20.71 -21.56 -9.24
N ASP A 198 22.01 -21.86 -9.40
CA ASP A 198 22.75 -22.75 -8.49
C ASP A 198 23.19 -22.03 -7.20
N GLN A 199 22.90 -20.72 -7.08
CA GLN A 199 23.18 -19.99 -5.85
C GLN A 199 22.37 -20.59 -4.69
N GLY A 200 23.05 -21.08 -3.66
CA GLY A 200 22.42 -21.60 -2.43
C GLY A 200 21.65 -20.50 -1.69
N LEU A 201 20.50 -20.83 -1.09
CA LEU A 201 19.73 -19.88 -0.27
C LEU A 201 20.69 -19.21 0.71
N PRO A 202 20.63 -17.88 0.90
CA PRO A 202 21.52 -17.24 1.85
C PRO A 202 21.32 -17.87 3.23
N ASP A 203 22.33 -18.63 3.68
CA ASP A 203 22.37 -19.28 4.99
C ASP A 203 22.64 -18.23 6.06
N GLY A 204 21.64 -17.40 6.34
CA GLY A 204 21.72 -16.32 7.31
C GLY A 204 21.16 -15.00 6.80
N PRO A 205 21.27 -13.91 7.60
CA PRO A 205 21.03 -12.58 7.08
C PRO A 205 22.00 -12.37 5.91
N GLY A 206 21.46 -12.10 4.72
CA GLY A 206 22.26 -11.94 3.50
C GLY A 206 23.39 -10.91 3.64
N PRO A 207 24.26 -10.77 2.63
CA PRO A 207 25.26 -9.70 2.56
C PRO A 207 24.66 -8.38 3.04
N ALA A 208 25.45 -7.63 3.82
CA ALA A 208 24.99 -6.41 4.45
C ALA A 208 24.31 -5.55 3.39
N ALA A 209 23.00 -5.34 3.57
CA ALA A 209 22.21 -4.53 2.67
C ALA A 209 22.99 -3.22 2.45
N THR A 210 22.97 -2.67 1.22
CA THR A 210 23.56 -1.35 1.02
C THR A 210 23.06 -0.39 2.10
N GLU A 211 23.84 0.59 2.56
CA GLU A 211 23.38 1.50 3.61
C GLU A 211 22.02 2.17 3.24
N ALA A 212 21.73 2.31 1.95
CA ALA A 212 20.40 2.66 1.45
C ALA A 212 19.36 1.57 1.77
N ALA A 213 19.60 0.33 1.36
CA ALA A 213 18.74 -0.81 1.66
C ALA A 213 18.57 -1.08 3.17
N GLU A 214 19.59 -0.95 4.03
CA GLU A 214 19.45 -1.05 5.49
C GLU A 214 18.50 0.01 6.05
N ARG A 215 18.65 1.27 5.61
CA ARG A 215 17.74 2.36 6.01
C ARG A 215 16.32 2.10 5.54
N VAL A 216 16.18 1.43 4.40
CA VAL A 216 14.90 1.03 3.82
C VAL A 216 14.32 -0.17 4.58
N LEU A 217 15.12 -1.16 4.97
CA LEU A 217 14.75 -2.30 5.82
C LEU A 217 14.29 -1.83 7.20
N HIS A 218 15.03 -0.93 7.85
CA HIS A 218 14.60 -0.30 9.10
C HIS A 218 13.30 0.51 8.89
N ALA A 219 13.10 1.10 7.71
CA ALA A 219 11.82 1.71 7.38
C ALA A 219 10.71 0.65 7.25
N THR A 220 10.98 -0.53 6.66
CA THR A 220 10.08 -1.70 6.60
C THR A 220 9.69 -2.20 7.98
N GLU A 221 10.65 -2.36 8.90
CA GLU A 221 10.37 -2.68 10.31
C GLU A 221 9.48 -1.62 10.95
N SER A 222 9.70 -0.36 10.60
CA SER A 222 8.81 0.72 11.04
C SER A 222 7.42 0.64 10.38
N LEU A 223 7.28 0.06 9.17
CA LEU A 223 5.99 -0.21 8.53
C LEU A 223 5.18 -1.24 9.32
N GLU A 224 5.85 -2.27 9.83
CA GLU A 224 5.26 -3.32 10.65
C GLU A 224 4.57 -2.77 11.89
N ALA A 225 5.22 -1.78 12.48
CA ALA A 225 4.78 -1.12 13.69
C ALA A 225 3.82 0.05 13.41
N VAL A 226 3.42 0.33 12.16
CA VAL A 226 2.46 1.41 11.87
C VAL A 226 1.10 1.11 12.51
N THR A 227 0.74 1.93 13.49
CA THR A 227 -0.52 1.79 14.25
C THR A 227 -1.63 2.65 13.69
N HIS A 228 -1.32 3.87 13.27
CA HIS A 228 -2.31 4.83 12.83
C HIS A 228 -1.73 5.93 11.94
N LEU A 229 -2.61 6.48 11.10
CA LEU A 229 -2.37 7.71 10.36
C LEU A 229 -2.93 8.90 11.15
N GLY A 230 -2.08 9.87 11.47
CA GLY A 230 -2.51 11.14 12.03
C GLY A 230 -3.41 11.92 11.07
N SER A 231 -4.09 12.96 11.58
CA SER A 231 -4.87 13.84 10.70
C SER A 231 -3.98 14.51 9.66
N TRP A 232 -4.43 14.52 8.40
CA TRP A 232 -3.81 15.32 7.36
C TRP A 232 -3.85 16.79 7.72
N ARG A 233 -2.71 17.45 7.56
CA ARG A 233 -2.56 18.90 7.62
C ARG A 233 -2.37 19.41 6.21
N VAL A 234 -3.21 20.36 5.81
CA VAL A 234 -3.12 21.09 4.54
C VAL A 234 -3.19 22.57 4.89
N PRO A 235 -2.22 23.40 4.46
CA PRO A 235 -2.27 24.82 4.76
C PRO A 235 -3.56 25.46 4.23
N GLY A 236 -4.11 26.38 5.03
CA GLY A 236 -5.45 26.95 4.82
C GLY A 236 -6.59 26.13 5.42
N GLN A 237 -6.53 24.79 5.40
CA GLN A 237 -7.51 23.96 6.11
C GLN A 237 -7.33 24.02 7.62
N ASP A 238 -6.11 24.21 8.11
CA ASP A 238 -5.83 24.39 9.53
C ASP A 238 -6.54 25.64 10.09
N ALA A 239 -6.64 26.74 9.31
CA ALA A 239 -7.39 27.92 9.69
C ALA A 239 -8.91 27.68 9.72
N ALA A 240 -9.44 26.93 8.75
CA ALA A 240 -10.85 26.52 8.75
C ALA A 240 -11.18 25.58 9.93
N ARG A 241 -10.26 24.67 10.26
CA ARG A 241 -10.38 23.77 11.40
C ARG A 241 -10.30 24.54 12.72
N ALA A 242 -9.34 25.46 12.86
CA ALA A 242 -9.22 26.33 14.03
C ALA A 242 -10.50 27.17 14.24
N ARG A 243 -11.08 27.72 13.16
CA ARG A 243 -12.40 28.39 13.18
C ARG A 243 -13.49 27.47 13.72
N SER A 244 -13.58 26.25 13.20
CA SER A 244 -14.61 25.29 13.59
C SER A 244 -14.47 24.86 15.06
N ILE A 245 -13.25 24.59 15.53
CA ILE A 245 -12.97 24.23 16.93
C ILE A 245 -13.31 25.39 17.86
N ALA A 246 -12.82 26.60 17.57
CA ALA A 246 -13.11 27.79 18.38
C ALA A 246 -14.62 28.09 18.42
N ARG A 247 -15.33 27.91 17.31
CA ARG A 247 -16.79 28.08 17.26
C ARG A 247 -17.52 27.04 18.12
N ALA A 248 -17.09 25.79 18.08
CA ALA A 248 -17.70 24.72 18.88
C ALA A 248 -17.43 24.92 20.37
N GLN A 249 -16.19 25.28 20.73
CA GLN A 249 -15.80 25.56 22.10
C GLN A 249 -16.56 26.75 22.69
N SER A 250 -16.60 27.88 21.98
CA SER A 250 -17.30 29.09 22.44
C SER A 250 -18.81 28.89 22.55
N ARG A 251 -19.42 28.04 21.71
CA ARG A 251 -20.83 27.62 21.87
C ARG A 251 -21.03 26.82 23.16
N TRP A 252 -20.18 25.84 23.40
CA TRP A 252 -20.24 25.01 24.60
C TRP A 252 -20.03 25.83 25.89
N GLU A 253 -19.07 26.77 25.89
CA GLU A 253 -18.85 27.70 26.99
C GLU A 253 -20.06 28.61 27.22
N SER A 254 -20.67 29.13 26.15
CA SER A 254 -21.86 29.99 26.26
C SER A 254 -23.09 29.23 26.78
N GLU A 255 -23.24 27.96 26.41
CA GLU A 255 -24.30 27.08 26.93
C GLU A 255 -24.15 26.83 28.44
N ILE A 256 -22.92 26.66 28.93
CA ILE A 256 -22.65 26.47 30.37
C ILE A 256 -22.97 27.72 31.19
N VAL A 257 -22.68 28.91 30.64
CA VAL A 257 -22.91 30.19 31.32
C VAL A 257 -24.38 30.63 31.23
N GLY A 258 -25.19 29.97 30.41
CA GLY A 258 -26.61 30.31 30.23
C GLY A 258 -26.83 31.56 29.38
N CYS A 259 -25.90 31.89 28.48
CA CYS A 259 -26.05 33.00 27.54
C CYS A 259 -27.24 32.79 26.60
N ASP A 260 -27.85 33.87 26.14
CA ASP A 260 -28.87 33.78 25.10
C ASP A 260 -28.27 33.22 23.79
N LYS A 261 -29.10 32.55 22.97
CA LYS A 261 -28.63 31.88 21.74
C LYS A 261 -27.97 32.83 20.74
N GLN A 262 -28.39 34.09 20.70
CA GLN A 262 -27.85 35.09 19.78
C GLN A 262 -26.51 35.61 20.27
N GLU A 263 -26.35 35.85 21.57
CA GLU A 263 -25.09 36.19 22.22
C GLU A 263 -24.06 35.06 22.09
N ALA A 264 -24.46 33.82 22.36
CA ALA A 264 -23.63 32.62 22.17
C ALA A 264 -23.14 32.50 20.72
N ARG A 265 -24.01 32.78 19.74
CA ARG A 265 -23.62 32.77 18.32
C ARG A 265 -22.62 33.89 17.99
N ARG A 266 -22.81 35.10 18.53
CA ARG A 266 -21.90 36.24 18.31
C ARG A 266 -20.53 35.98 18.95
N ALA A 267 -20.49 35.42 20.16
CA ALA A 267 -19.26 35.02 20.84
C ALA A 267 -18.50 33.98 20.00
N ALA A 268 -19.19 32.91 19.59
CA ALA A 268 -18.61 31.85 18.78
C ALA A 268 -18.08 32.34 17.43
N ASP A 269 -18.76 33.30 16.80
CA ASP A 269 -18.29 33.90 15.54
C ASP A 269 -17.09 34.83 15.75
N ARG A 270 -16.99 35.56 16.88
CA ARG A 270 -15.81 36.37 17.23
C ARG A 270 -14.61 35.48 17.50
N ASP A 271 -14.77 34.42 18.27
CA ASP A 271 -13.68 33.51 18.62
C ASP A 271 -13.22 32.71 17.40
N ALA A 272 -14.15 32.27 16.55
CA ALA A 272 -13.82 31.67 15.26
C ALA A 272 -12.98 32.64 14.40
N ARG A 273 -13.33 33.92 14.32
CA ARG A 273 -12.55 34.93 13.58
C ARG A 273 -11.19 35.21 14.21
N ARG A 274 -11.07 35.21 15.54
CA ARG A 274 -9.78 35.35 16.23
C ARG A 274 -8.88 34.15 15.96
N ALA A 275 -9.40 32.94 16.13
CA ALA A 275 -8.70 31.70 15.82
C ALA A 275 -8.31 31.61 14.34
N ALA A 276 -9.17 32.08 13.43
CA ALA A 276 -8.84 32.23 12.02
C ALA A 276 -7.62 33.11 11.81
N ARG A 277 -7.63 34.33 12.37
CA ARG A 277 -6.56 35.32 12.20
C ARG A 277 -5.26 34.84 12.82
N ALA A 278 -5.33 34.16 13.96
CA ALA A 278 -4.17 33.56 14.61
C ALA A 278 -3.61 32.36 13.84
N ALA A 279 -4.47 31.59 13.19
CA ALA A 279 -4.09 30.46 12.34
C ALA A 279 -3.79 30.84 10.89
N GLU A 280 -4.05 32.10 10.50
CA GLU A 280 -3.71 32.65 9.19
C GLU A 280 -2.26 33.12 9.23
N PRO A 281 -1.32 32.41 8.56
CA PRO A 281 -0.04 33.01 8.25
C PRO A 281 -0.28 34.24 7.37
N HIS A 282 0.68 35.16 7.40
CA HIS A 282 0.71 36.43 6.68
C HIS A 282 -0.04 36.43 5.33
N THR A 283 -0.69 37.55 5.00
CA THR A 283 -1.49 37.76 3.77
C THR A 283 -0.82 37.33 2.45
N GLY A 284 0.51 37.16 2.43
CA GLY A 284 1.30 36.59 1.33
C GLY A 284 1.49 35.06 1.36
N ALA A 285 0.70 34.28 2.11
CA ALA A 285 0.90 32.84 2.21
C ALA A 285 0.73 32.13 0.83
N PRO A 286 1.68 31.28 0.40
CA PRO A 286 1.67 30.67 -0.94
C PRO A 286 0.41 29.85 -1.28
N TRP A 287 -0.25 29.24 -0.29
CA TRP A 287 -1.50 28.50 -0.49
C TRP A 287 -2.70 29.38 -0.87
N ARG A 288 -2.60 30.72 -0.79
CA ARG A 288 -3.65 31.64 -1.24
C ARG A 288 -3.53 32.03 -2.71
N THR A 289 -2.33 31.98 -3.28
CA THR A 289 -2.07 32.31 -4.69
C THR A 289 -2.96 31.44 -5.59
N PRO A 290 -3.64 31.96 -6.61
CA PRO A 290 -4.39 31.10 -7.53
C PRO A 290 -3.48 30.07 -8.19
N VAL A 291 -3.98 28.86 -8.47
CA VAL A 291 -3.17 27.76 -9.02
C VAL A 291 -2.45 28.15 -10.32
N LYS A 292 -3.12 28.92 -11.18
CA LYS A 292 -2.57 29.44 -12.44
C LYS A 292 -1.40 30.43 -12.26
N ASP A 293 -1.30 31.06 -11.09
CA ASP A 293 -0.29 32.09 -10.81
C ASP A 293 0.87 31.52 -9.98
N LEU A 294 0.78 30.24 -9.56
CA LEU A 294 1.86 29.56 -8.85
C LEU A 294 3.01 29.25 -9.81
N GLN A 295 4.16 29.88 -9.56
CA GLN A 295 5.41 29.55 -10.22
C GLN A 295 6.05 28.37 -9.50
N LEU A 296 6.05 27.21 -10.14
CA LEU A 296 6.76 26.02 -9.70
C LEU A 296 7.85 25.67 -10.71
N SER A 297 8.99 25.24 -10.22
CA SER A 297 10.01 24.61 -11.06
C SER A 297 9.51 23.29 -11.64
N ASP A 298 10.05 22.88 -12.79
CA ASP A 298 9.73 21.58 -13.41
C ASP A 298 9.99 20.42 -12.45
N VAL A 299 11.03 20.53 -11.64
CA VAL A 299 11.41 19.56 -10.62
C VAL A 299 10.34 19.44 -9.52
N GLN A 300 9.73 20.56 -9.10
CA GLN A 300 8.60 20.55 -8.15
C GLN A 300 7.34 19.93 -8.77
N VAL A 301 7.06 20.23 -10.04
CA VAL A 301 5.93 19.64 -10.79
C VAL A 301 6.13 18.13 -10.93
N HIS A 302 7.34 17.68 -11.28
CA HIS A 302 7.69 16.27 -11.34
C HIS A 302 7.54 15.58 -9.98
N THR A 303 8.04 16.19 -8.91
CA THR A 303 7.90 15.68 -7.53
C THR A 303 6.41 15.51 -7.17
N LEU A 304 5.58 16.49 -7.50
CA LEU A 304 4.13 16.44 -7.26
C LEU A 304 3.47 15.31 -8.07
N ALA A 305 3.87 15.12 -9.32
CA ALA A 305 3.37 14.05 -10.18
C ALA A 305 3.72 12.65 -9.64
N VAL A 306 4.95 12.46 -9.14
CA VAL A 306 5.37 11.20 -8.49
C VAL A 306 4.53 10.93 -7.23
N ILE A 307 4.36 11.93 -6.35
CA ILE A 307 3.50 11.79 -5.16
C ILE A 307 2.07 11.43 -5.54
N ALA A 308 1.53 12.03 -6.61
CA ALA A 308 0.17 11.74 -7.08
C ALA A 308 0.00 10.26 -7.50
N ARG A 309 1.00 9.71 -8.18
CA ARG A 309 1.02 8.31 -8.67
C ARG A 309 1.15 7.30 -7.54
N LEU A 310 2.01 7.58 -6.56
CA LEU A 310 2.22 6.77 -5.35
C LEU A 310 1.04 6.89 -4.37
N GLY A 311 0.32 8.00 -4.39
CA GLY A 311 -0.79 8.29 -3.48
C GLY A 311 -0.38 8.70 -2.08
N LEU A 312 0.63 8.05 -1.51
CA LEU A 312 1.27 8.42 -0.24
C LEU A 312 2.77 8.12 -0.34
N THR A 313 3.63 8.95 0.23
CA THR A 313 5.08 8.70 0.24
C THR A 313 5.75 9.21 1.51
N ALA A 314 6.82 8.54 1.90
CA ALA A 314 7.78 9.05 2.88
C ALA A 314 8.92 9.80 2.16
N PRO A 315 9.50 10.86 2.75
CA PRO A 315 10.60 11.61 2.11
C PRO A 315 11.81 10.75 1.71
N PRO A 316 12.30 9.79 2.53
CA PRO A 316 13.44 8.96 2.13
C PRO A 316 13.16 8.09 0.91
N LEU A 317 11.94 7.56 0.78
CA LEU A 317 11.53 6.76 -0.38
C LEU A 317 11.39 7.63 -1.62
N LEU A 318 10.76 8.81 -1.46
CA LEU A 318 10.62 9.76 -2.55
C LEU A 318 11.99 10.17 -3.12
N ALA A 319 12.97 10.42 -2.26
CA ALA A 319 14.32 10.78 -2.69
C ALA A 319 14.95 9.75 -3.63
N GLN A 320 14.69 8.46 -3.39
CA GLN A 320 15.20 7.34 -4.20
C GLN A 320 14.41 7.13 -5.50
N LEU A 321 13.17 7.62 -5.57
CA LEU A 321 12.28 7.43 -6.72
C LEU A 321 12.30 8.60 -7.71
N LEU A 322 12.88 9.74 -7.33
CA LEU A 322 13.07 10.87 -8.23
C LEU A 322 14.17 10.57 -9.25
N GLN A 323 14.07 11.15 -10.45
CA GLN A 323 15.00 10.90 -11.56
C GLN A 323 16.45 11.21 -11.17
N ASP A 324 16.68 12.36 -10.55
CA ASP A 324 17.98 12.72 -9.99
C ASP A 324 18.00 12.36 -8.50
N PRO A 325 18.95 11.52 -8.04
CA PRO A 325 19.09 11.22 -6.62
C PRO A 325 19.45 12.50 -5.87
N VAL A 326 18.45 13.14 -5.29
CA VAL A 326 18.60 14.35 -4.49
C VAL A 326 18.84 13.99 -3.03
N GLY A 327 19.69 14.77 -2.37
CA GLY A 327 19.90 14.66 -0.94
C GLY A 327 18.58 14.79 -0.16
N LYS A 328 18.48 14.05 0.95
CA LYS A 328 17.27 14.02 1.80
C LYS A 328 16.83 15.43 2.22
N SER A 329 17.77 16.33 2.49
CA SER A 329 17.50 17.72 2.88
C SER A 329 16.78 18.50 1.79
N THR A 330 17.22 18.38 0.54
CA THR A 330 16.60 19.03 -0.63
C THR A 330 15.17 18.54 -0.84
N VAL A 331 14.92 17.23 -0.69
CA VAL A 331 13.57 16.67 -0.79
C VAL A 331 12.67 17.19 0.33
N HIS A 332 13.18 17.29 1.56
CA HIS A 332 12.41 17.85 2.68
C HIS A 332 12.05 19.32 2.46
N GLU A 333 13.02 20.14 2.03
CA GLU A 333 12.78 21.54 1.72
C GLU A 333 11.73 21.69 0.62
N ARG A 334 11.86 20.92 -0.46
CA ARG A 334 10.89 20.90 -1.57
C ARG A 334 9.49 20.48 -1.10
N LEU A 335 9.39 19.42 -0.30
CA LEU A 335 8.12 18.97 0.27
C LEU A 335 7.51 20.01 1.21
N GLN A 336 8.33 20.75 1.96
CA GLN A 336 7.88 21.83 2.82
C GLN A 336 7.34 23.00 2.00
N GLN A 337 8.02 23.42 0.93
CA GLN A 337 7.53 24.46 0.01
C GLN A 337 6.21 24.04 -0.67
N LEU A 338 6.12 22.80 -1.17
CA LEU A 338 4.88 22.26 -1.76
C LEU A 338 3.76 22.19 -0.72
N HIS A 339 4.09 21.86 0.54
CA HIS A 339 3.13 21.83 1.63
C HIS A 339 2.61 23.25 1.91
N GLU A 340 3.49 24.23 2.10
CA GLU A 340 3.16 25.65 2.33
C GLU A 340 2.33 26.27 1.21
N ALA A 341 2.53 25.82 -0.04
CA ALA A 341 1.70 26.16 -1.20
C ALA A 341 0.33 25.46 -1.24
N GLY A 342 0.04 24.59 -0.27
CA GLY A 342 -1.20 23.81 -0.18
C GLY A 342 -1.31 22.71 -1.22
N LEU A 343 -0.22 22.32 -1.88
CA LEU A 343 -0.21 21.35 -2.98
C LEU A 343 -0.07 19.92 -2.48
N VAL A 344 0.56 19.73 -1.31
CA VAL A 344 0.63 18.44 -0.63
C VAL A 344 0.12 18.53 0.81
N ALA A 345 -0.55 17.47 1.24
CA ALA A 345 -0.94 17.24 2.61
C ALA A 345 0.20 16.51 3.33
N ARG A 346 0.40 16.81 4.62
CA ARG A 346 1.32 16.07 5.49
C ARG A 346 0.58 15.40 6.64
N ALA A 347 0.98 14.21 7.02
CA ALA A 347 0.48 13.51 8.20
C ALA A 347 1.64 12.82 8.93
N THR A 348 1.52 12.72 10.25
CA THR A 348 2.43 11.89 11.05
C THR A 348 1.91 10.46 11.09
N ILE A 349 2.81 9.48 11.10
CA ILE A 349 2.46 8.08 11.31
C ILE A 349 2.87 7.68 12.73
N GLY A 350 1.96 7.06 13.46
CA GLY A 350 2.29 6.44 14.74
C GLY A 350 2.92 5.08 14.54
N VAL A 351 4.06 4.84 15.19
CA VAL A 351 4.80 3.58 15.13
C VAL A 351 4.85 2.97 16.54
N GLN A 352 4.37 1.73 16.71
CA GLN A 352 4.36 0.99 17.97
C GLN A 352 5.78 0.81 18.50
N GLY A 353 5.97 0.97 19.81
CA GLY A 353 7.26 0.72 20.47
C GLY A 353 8.37 1.75 20.19
N ARG A 354 8.14 2.73 19.32
CA ARG A 354 9.13 3.75 18.98
C ARG A 354 8.92 5.02 19.79
N SER A 355 9.91 5.40 20.59
CA SER A 355 10.01 6.74 21.17
C SER A 355 10.72 7.69 20.18
N GLY A 356 10.31 8.96 20.16
CA GLY A 356 10.92 9.99 19.31
C GLY A 356 9.95 10.69 18.36
N ARG A 357 10.49 11.45 17.42
CA ARG A 357 9.69 12.22 16.45
C ARG A 357 8.99 11.25 15.49
N PRO A 358 7.65 11.29 15.39
CA PRO A 358 6.93 10.39 14.50
C PRO A 358 7.30 10.66 13.04
N PRO A 359 7.45 9.62 12.20
CA PRO A 359 7.71 9.79 10.78
C PRO A 359 6.57 10.56 10.11
N VAL A 360 6.91 11.33 9.08
CA VAL A 360 5.96 12.14 8.31
C VAL A 360 5.81 11.55 6.92
N VAL A 361 4.57 11.50 6.45
CA VAL A 361 4.23 11.13 5.08
C VAL A 361 3.46 12.23 4.39
N TYR A 362 3.56 12.22 3.08
CA TYR A 362 2.99 13.21 2.20
C TYR A 362 2.05 12.55 1.20
N ALA A 363 0.95 13.24 0.90
CA ALA A 363 0.01 12.86 -0.14
C ALA A 363 -0.38 14.11 -0.93
N ILE A 364 -0.82 13.93 -2.17
CA ILE A 364 -1.26 15.07 -2.98
C ILE A 364 -2.54 15.69 -2.40
N ALA A 365 -2.54 17.00 -2.17
CA ALA A 365 -3.74 17.72 -1.74
C ALA A 365 -4.66 18.00 -2.94
N PRO A 366 -5.96 18.27 -2.73
CA PRO A 366 -6.89 18.58 -3.82
C PRO A 366 -6.40 19.68 -4.78
N ARG A 367 -5.78 20.73 -4.22
CA ARG A 367 -5.18 21.86 -4.96
C ARG A 367 -3.96 21.42 -5.80
N GLY A 368 -3.15 20.49 -5.30
CA GLY A 368 -2.07 19.89 -6.08
C GLY A 368 -2.60 19.10 -7.27
N SER A 369 -3.68 18.32 -7.08
CA SER A 369 -4.32 17.58 -8.18
C SER A 369 -4.97 18.49 -9.21
N GLU A 370 -5.49 19.65 -8.80
CA GLU A 370 -5.97 20.69 -9.72
C GLU A 370 -4.83 21.27 -10.57
N LEU A 371 -3.70 21.61 -9.95
CA LEU A 371 -2.50 22.09 -10.64
C LEU A 371 -2.01 21.09 -11.68
N LEU A 372 -1.86 19.81 -11.30
CA LEU A 372 -1.42 18.77 -12.24
C LEU A 372 -2.39 18.57 -13.41
N ARG A 373 -3.70 18.67 -13.17
CA ARG A 373 -4.70 18.59 -14.26
C ARG A 373 -4.62 19.78 -15.20
N ALA A 374 -4.41 20.99 -14.68
CA ALA A 374 -4.22 22.18 -15.50
C ALA A 374 -3.00 22.00 -16.42
N ARG A 375 -1.86 21.58 -15.85
CA ARG A 375 -0.64 21.29 -16.62
C ARG A 375 -0.82 20.17 -17.64
N LEU A 376 -1.52 19.10 -17.29
CA LEU A 376 -1.77 18.01 -18.24
C LEU A 376 -2.62 18.48 -19.44
N ARG A 377 -3.60 19.37 -19.22
CA ARG A 377 -4.42 19.94 -20.31
C ARG A 377 -3.63 20.89 -21.21
N GLU A 378 -2.64 21.59 -20.67
CA GLU A 378 -1.73 22.44 -21.47
C GLU A 378 -0.92 21.58 -22.46
N VAL A 379 -0.45 20.42 -22.02
CA VAL A 379 0.35 19.50 -22.85
C VAL A 379 -0.53 18.65 -23.77
N ALA A 380 -1.72 18.24 -23.31
CA ALA A 380 -2.61 17.32 -24.01
C ALA A 380 -4.08 17.72 -23.83
N SER A 381 -4.55 18.67 -24.64
CA SER A 381 -5.87 19.30 -24.54
C SER A 381 -7.06 18.32 -24.61
N ASN A 382 -6.90 17.17 -25.28
CA ASN A 382 -7.96 16.17 -25.50
C ASN A 382 -7.85 14.93 -24.59
N MET A 383 -6.88 14.86 -23.69
CA MET A 383 -6.75 13.68 -22.83
C MET A 383 -7.60 13.80 -21.56
N ASN A 384 -8.41 12.77 -21.30
CA ASN A 384 -9.06 12.58 -20.01
C ASN A 384 -7.98 12.50 -18.92
N PRO A 385 -8.14 13.24 -17.80
CA PRO A 385 -7.15 13.18 -16.73
C PRO A 385 -7.09 11.74 -16.19
N PRO A 386 -5.88 11.21 -15.93
CA PRO A 386 -5.71 9.90 -15.33
C PRO A 386 -6.57 9.72 -14.07
N ARG A 387 -7.02 8.49 -13.80
CA ARG A 387 -7.88 8.16 -12.64
C ARG A 387 -7.29 8.67 -11.31
N TYR A 388 -5.96 8.60 -11.14
CA TYR A 388 -5.27 9.13 -9.96
C TYR A 388 -5.35 10.67 -9.79
N LEU A 389 -5.71 11.41 -10.83
CA LEU A 389 -5.99 12.85 -10.80
C LEU A 389 -7.49 13.18 -10.86
N GLY A 390 -8.37 12.16 -10.82
CA GLY A 390 -9.81 12.34 -10.92
C GLY A 390 -10.38 13.35 -9.90
N ALA A 391 -11.40 14.10 -10.32
CA ALA A 391 -12.11 15.02 -9.44
C ALA A 391 -12.72 14.25 -8.25
N GLY A 392 -12.59 14.79 -7.04
CA GLY A 392 -13.14 14.15 -5.84
C GLY A 392 -12.23 13.11 -5.17
N ARG A 393 -10.98 12.92 -5.64
CA ARG A 393 -10.00 12.12 -4.90
C ARG A 393 -9.84 12.64 -3.47
N ARG A 394 -10.14 11.77 -2.51
CA ARG A 394 -9.97 12.05 -1.08
C ARG A 394 -8.58 11.63 -0.65
N LEU A 395 -8.00 12.40 0.27
CA LEU A 395 -6.82 11.95 1.02
C LEU A 395 -7.16 10.62 1.71
N PRO A 396 -6.18 9.71 1.89
CA PRO A 396 -6.39 8.49 2.68
C PRO A 396 -7.05 8.84 4.01
N ALA A 397 -8.10 8.11 4.41
CA ALA A 397 -8.82 8.44 5.64
C ALA A 397 -7.85 8.40 6.84
N PRO A 398 -7.73 9.49 7.62
CA PRO A 398 -6.97 9.43 8.87
C PRO A 398 -7.61 8.41 9.82
N GLY A 399 -6.80 7.68 10.58
CA GLY A 399 -7.28 6.56 11.40
C GLY A 399 -6.50 5.27 11.15
N ARG A 400 -7.23 4.15 10.98
CA ARG A 400 -6.59 2.83 10.85
C ARG A 400 -5.65 2.81 9.66
N GLY A 401 -4.38 2.58 9.94
CA GLY A 401 -3.31 2.59 8.94
C GLY A 401 -3.29 1.36 8.03
N GLU A 402 -4.40 0.65 7.87
CA GLU A 402 -4.43 -0.68 7.22
C GLU A 402 -3.83 -0.67 5.80
N ASN A 403 -4.01 0.42 5.05
CA ASN A 403 -3.46 0.54 3.69
C ASN A 403 -2.05 1.16 3.64
N ILE A 404 -1.55 1.74 4.73
CA ILE A 404 -0.25 2.44 4.73
C ILE A 404 0.92 1.49 4.55
N PRO A 405 1.01 0.36 5.28
CA PRO A 405 2.06 -0.62 5.06
C PRO A 405 2.10 -1.09 3.62
N ARG A 406 0.94 -1.32 2.99
CA ARG A 406 0.87 -1.73 1.58
C ARG A 406 1.48 -0.68 0.65
N GLU A 407 1.00 0.57 0.70
CA GLU A 407 1.48 1.65 -0.16
C GLU A 407 2.98 1.93 0.01
N LEU A 408 3.45 1.87 1.25
CA LEU A 408 4.87 2.07 1.54
C LEU A 408 5.70 0.86 1.08
N ALA A 409 5.24 -0.38 1.30
CA ALA A 409 5.91 -1.58 0.82
C ALA A 409 6.01 -1.62 -0.71
N THR A 410 4.96 -1.20 -1.41
CA THR A 410 4.98 -1.00 -2.87
C THR A 410 6.11 -0.05 -3.31
N GLN A 411 6.35 1.04 -2.58
CA GLN A 411 7.48 1.94 -2.86
C GLN A 411 8.83 1.28 -2.59
N LEU A 412 8.94 0.45 -1.54
CA LEU A 412 10.17 -0.29 -1.26
C LEU A 412 10.53 -1.22 -2.42
N VAL A 413 9.52 -1.88 -3.01
CA VAL A 413 9.75 -2.71 -4.20
C VAL A 413 10.29 -1.87 -5.35
N LEU A 414 9.71 -0.70 -5.63
CA LEU A 414 10.24 0.18 -6.68
C LEU A 414 11.68 0.63 -6.40
N VAL A 415 11.99 0.98 -5.15
CA VAL A 415 13.35 1.35 -4.75
C VAL A 415 14.31 0.18 -4.94
N ALA A 416 13.92 -1.03 -4.55
CA ALA A 416 14.71 -2.23 -4.77
C ALA A 416 14.92 -2.51 -6.26
N LEU A 417 13.88 -2.42 -7.09
CA LEU A 417 13.98 -2.67 -8.52
C LEU A 417 14.87 -1.65 -9.26
N ARG A 418 15.02 -0.42 -8.73
CA ARG A 418 15.92 0.59 -9.33
C ARG A 418 17.40 0.25 -9.22
N GLN A 419 17.80 -0.68 -8.36
CA GLN A 419 19.22 -1.03 -8.21
C GLN A 419 19.73 -1.94 -9.34
N TYR A 420 18.84 -2.50 -10.18
CA TYR A 420 19.18 -3.49 -11.20
C TYR A 420 19.60 -2.86 -12.56
N GLU A 421 20.30 -1.71 -12.54
CA GLU A 421 20.86 -0.98 -13.70
C GLU A 421 20.00 -0.91 -15.00
N THR A 422 18.67 -0.96 -14.88
CA THR A 422 17.74 -0.94 -16.02
C THR A 422 16.98 0.36 -16.13
N ASP A 423 16.56 0.69 -17.34
CA ASP A 423 15.62 1.79 -17.56
C ASP A 423 14.22 1.34 -17.10
N LEU A 424 13.82 1.85 -15.93
CA LEU A 424 12.65 1.38 -15.21
C LEU A 424 11.48 2.33 -15.39
N THR A 425 10.43 1.85 -16.06
CA THR A 425 9.13 2.54 -16.11
C THR A 425 8.12 1.79 -15.25
N TRP A 426 7.32 2.51 -14.48
CA TRP A 426 6.38 1.88 -13.55
C TRP A 426 5.02 2.55 -13.56
N ARG A 427 4.01 1.76 -13.19
CA ARG A 427 2.62 2.15 -13.06
C ARG A 427 2.02 1.50 -11.82
N THR A 428 1.19 2.21 -11.08
CA THR A 428 0.36 1.61 -10.02
C THR A 428 -1.01 1.24 -10.59
N ALA A 429 -1.81 0.42 -9.89
CA ALA A 429 -3.21 0.16 -10.23
C ALA A 429 -4.05 1.43 -10.46
N ARG A 430 -3.61 2.56 -9.91
CA ARG A 430 -4.27 3.87 -10.02
C ARG A 430 -4.03 4.55 -11.39
N MET A 431 -3.08 4.06 -12.18
CA MET A 431 -2.65 4.65 -13.43
C MET A 431 -3.25 3.94 -14.64
N PRO A 432 -3.43 4.63 -15.78
CA PRO A 432 -3.80 3.99 -17.04
C PRO A 432 -2.82 2.85 -17.39
N GLY A 433 -3.35 1.66 -17.69
CA GLY A 433 -2.56 0.46 -17.96
C GLY A 433 -1.81 -0.12 -16.75
N GLY A 434 -2.19 0.25 -15.53
CA GLY A 434 -1.87 -0.49 -14.30
C GLY A 434 -3.06 -1.33 -13.79
N HIS A 435 -4.22 -1.21 -14.43
CA HIS A 435 -5.41 -2.04 -14.22
C HIS A 435 -5.75 -2.74 -15.54
N TRP A 436 -5.99 -4.05 -15.47
CA TRP A 436 -6.32 -4.86 -16.64
C TRP A 436 -7.76 -5.36 -16.50
N ASP A 437 -8.67 -4.72 -17.25
CA ASP A 437 -10.05 -5.20 -17.35
C ASP A 437 -10.10 -6.33 -18.38
N LEU A 438 -10.46 -7.52 -17.92
CA LEU A 438 -10.46 -8.74 -18.71
C LEU A 438 -11.73 -8.85 -19.57
N ARG A 439 -12.70 -7.94 -19.37
CA ARG A 439 -13.98 -7.90 -20.11
C ARG A 439 -13.91 -7.12 -21.43
N MET A 440 -12.85 -6.33 -21.65
CA MET A 440 -12.81 -5.35 -22.75
C MET A 440 -12.29 -5.89 -24.09
N ALA A 441 -11.93 -7.17 -24.20
CA ALA A 441 -11.21 -7.71 -25.35
C ALA A 441 -12.05 -7.96 -26.63
N ARG A 442 -13.31 -7.48 -26.72
CA ARG A 442 -14.13 -7.67 -27.94
C ARG A 442 -14.84 -6.38 -28.35
N GLY A 443 -14.51 -5.88 -29.55
CA GLY A 443 -14.97 -4.62 -30.12
C GLY A 443 -16.43 -4.27 -29.82
N GLY A 444 -16.61 -3.17 -29.07
CA GLY A 444 -17.86 -2.39 -28.97
C GLY A 444 -19.09 -3.07 -28.36
N THR A 445 -19.05 -4.36 -28.02
CA THR A 445 -20.19 -5.07 -27.46
C THR A 445 -20.12 -5.02 -25.93
N PRO A 446 -21.19 -4.67 -25.20
CA PRO A 446 -21.14 -4.57 -23.75
C PRO A 446 -20.74 -5.91 -23.11
N ALA A 447 -19.51 -5.94 -22.58
CA ALA A 447 -18.94 -6.85 -21.59
C ALA A 447 -19.68 -8.18 -21.38
N CYS A 448 -19.66 -9.07 -22.37
CA CYS A 448 -19.91 -10.49 -22.09
C CYS A 448 -18.69 -11.02 -21.33
N GLY A 449 -18.92 -11.66 -20.17
CA GLY A 449 -17.85 -12.40 -19.48
C GLY A 449 -17.23 -13.40 -20.45
N LEU A 450 -15.91 -13.38 -20.58
CA LEU A 450 -15.21 -14.34 -21.43
C LEU A 450 -15.40 -15.75 -20.86
N SER A 451 -15.75 -16.68 -21.73
CA SER A 451 -15.87 -18.09 -21.39
C SER A 451 -14.51 -18.77 -21.42
N LEU A 452 -14.41 -19.98 -20.87
CA LEU A 452 -13.21 -20.80 -20.99
C LEU A 452 -12.83 -21.07 -22.46
N ALA A 453 -13.80 -21.11 -23.36
CA ALA A 453 -13.54 -21.26 -24.79
C ALA A 453 -12.76 -20.07 -25.38
N ASP A 454 -12.92 -18.87 -24.81
CA ASP A 454 -12.18 -17.68 -25.23
C ASP A 454 -10.73 -17.66 -24.70
N LEU A 455 -10.46 -18.40 -23.60
CA LEU A 455 -9.13 -18.58 -23.00
C LEU A 455 -8.23 -19.54 -23.77
N VAL A 456 -8.81 -20.40 -24.61
CA VAL A 456 -8.04 -21.42 -25.32
C VAL A 456 -7.11 -20.74 -26.34
N PRO A 457 -5.78 -20.90 -26.23
CA PRO A 457 -4.82 -20.21 -27.08
C PRO A 457 -4.94 -20.65 -28.55
N VAL A 458 -5.32 -21.91 -28.80
CA VAL A 458 -5.52 -22.47 -30.14
C VAL A 458 -6.80 -23.32 -30.17
N PRO A 459 -7.67 -23.20 -31.18
CA PRO A 459 -8.83 -24.08 -31.31
C PRO A 459 -8.45 -25.55 -31.18
N GLY A 460 -9.12 -26.27 -30.28
CA GLY A 460 -8.92 -27.71 -30.06
C GLY A 460 -7.95 -28.09 -28.93
N CYS A 461 -7.26 -27.16 -28.27
CA CYS A 461 -6.42 -27.51 -27.12
C CYS A 461 -7.25 -28.13 -25.97
N SER A 462 -6.65 -29.13 -25.31
CA SER A 462 -7.17 -29.66 -24.05
C SER A 462 -6.88 -28.68 -22.92
N VAL A 463 -7.83 -28.49 -22.01
CA VAL A 463 -7.69 -27.60 -20.86
C VAL A 463 -7.94 -28.38 -19.57
N PHE A 464 -7.13 -28.11 -18.55
CA PHE A 464 -7.26 -28.69 -17.20
C PHE A 464 -7.31 -27.58 -16.14
N GLY A 465 -8.02 -27.82 -15.04
CA GLY A 465 -7.95 -26.96 -13.85
C GLY A 465 -8.61 -25.58 -13.95
N ALA A 466 -9.42 -25.34 -14.99
CA ALA A 466 -10.09 -24.06 -15.16
C ALA A 466 -11.29 -23.90 -14.21
N GLN A 467 -11.25 -22.91 -13.33
CA GLN A 467 -12.45 -22.41 -12.66
C GLN A 467 -13.26 -21.54 -13.64
N LEU A 468 -14.52 -21.89 -13.86
CA LEU A 468 -15.41 -21.22 -14.82
C LEU A 468 -15.85 -19.81 -14.34
N ASP A 469 -15.78 -19.53 -13.04
CA ASP A 469 -16.11 -18.23 -12.44
C ASP A 469 -14.89 -17.30 -12.42
N ALA A 470 -14.33 -17.10 -13.60
CA ALA A 470 -13.12 -16.35 -13.82
C ALA A 470 -13.24 -14.89 -13.32
N PRO A 471 -12.28 -14.38 -12.53
CA PRO A 471 -12.31 -13.02 -12.03
C PRO A 471 -12.21 -12.03 -13.19
N THR A 472 -12.87 -10.89 -13.04
CA THR A 472 -13.16 -10.01 -14.16
C THR A 472 -12.09 -8.96 -14.42
N SER A 473 -11.11 -8.85 -13.52
CA SER A 473 -9.97 -7.93 -13.64
C SER A 473 -8.78 -8.44 -12.85
N VAL A 474 -7.59 -8.03 -13.30
CA VAL A 474 -6.34 -8.15 -12.54
C VAL A 474 -5.83 -6.74 -12.24
N GLU A 475 -5.60 -6.47 -10.96
CA GLU A 475 -5.18 -5.16 -10.44
C GLU A 475 -3.85 -5.25 -9.68
N PRO A 476 -2.72 -5.39 -10.39
CA PRO A 476 -1.42 -5.46 -9.73
C PRO A 476 -1.14 -4.19 -8.94
N ASP A 477 -0.49 -4.33 -7.78
CA ASP A 477 -0.02 -3.17 -7.01
C ASP A 477 0.95 -2.32 -7.82
N LEU A 478 1.83 -2.97 -8.59
CA LEU A 478 2.69 -2.33 -9.59
C LEU A 478 2.71 -3.10 -10.90
N THR A 479 2.71 -2.35 -11.99
CA THR A 479 3.17 -2.83 -13.29
C THR A 479 4.49 -2.13 -13.57
N VAL A 480 5.58 -2.88 -13.66
CA VAL A 480 6.92 -2.38 -13.94
C VAL A 480 7.36 -2.90 -15.30
N ARG A 481 7.93 -2.05 -16.13
CA ARG A 481 8.62 -2.44 -17.35
C ARG A 481 10.08 -2.04 -17.22
N MET A 482 10.95 -3.03 -17.27
CA MET A 482 12.40 -2.89 -17.21
C MET A 482 12.95 -3.08 -18.62
N LEU A 483 13.84 -2.18 -19.04
CA LEU A 483 14.57 -2.28 -20.30
C LEU A 483 16.06 -2.41 -19.99
N GLY A 484 16.73 -3.37 -20.62
CA GLY A 484 18.16 -3.56 -20.48
C GLY A 484 18.72 -4.55 -21.49
N PRO A 485 20.06 -4.61 -21.62
CA PRO A 485 20.72 -5.54 -22.54
C PRO A 485 20.62 -6.98 -22.02
N VAL A 486 20.23 -7.94 -22.86
CA VAL A 486 20.27 -9.37 -22.51
C VAL A 486 20.80 -10.19 -23.67
N GLY A 487 22.02 -10.71 -23.51
CA GLY A 487 22.71 -11.39 -24.61
C GLY A 487 22.97 -10.41 -25.75
N ASP A 488 22.50 -10.73 -26.95
CA ASP A 488 22.65 -9.90 -28.16
C ASP A 488 21.51 -8.87 -28.33
N ASP A 489 20.49 -8.86 -27.46
CA ASP A 489 19.39 -7.89 -27.50
C ASP A 489 19.64 -6.75 -26.53
N ASP A 490 20.08 -5.59 -27.04
CA ASP A 490 20.34 -4.37 -26.27
C ASP A 490 19.06 -3.75 -25.65
N HIS A 491 17.87 -4.21 -26.07
CA HIS A 491 16.58 -3.60 -25.73
C HIS A 491 15.55 -4.60 -25.20
N ALA A 492 16.00 -5.71 -24.61
CA ALA A 492 15.11 -6.68 -24.01
C ALA A 492 14.23 -6.02 -22.93
N ALA A 493 12.92 -6.29 -23.00
CA ALA A 493 11.92 -5.59 -22.21
C ALA A 493 11.16 -6.56 -21.31
N ILE A 494 11.37 -6.49 -19.99
CA ILE A 494 10.65 -7.32 -19.02
C ILE A 494 9.46 -6.57 -18.42
N ASP A 495 8.24 -7.08 -18.68
CA ASP A 495 7.01 -6.64 -18.03
C ASP A 495 6.76 -7.46 -16.75
N LEU A 496 6.82 -6.79 -15.60
CA LEU A 496 6.53 -7.34 -14.26
C LEU A 496 5.17 -6.83 -13.77
N LEU A 497 4.35 -7.75 -13.26
CA LEU A 497 3.16 -7.45 -12.48
C LEU A 497 3.43 -7.84 -11.03
N VAL A 498 3.53 -6.86 -10.15
CA VAL A 498 3.91 -7.05 -8.76
C VAL A 498 2.69 -6.96 -7.87
N GLU A 499 2.56 -7.93 -6.97
CA GLU A 499 1.56 -7.96 -5.90
C GLU A 499 2.27 -7.96 -4.55
N VAL A 500 1.93 -7.01 -3.68
CA VAL A 500 2.55 -6.93 -2.35
C VAL A 500 1.58 -7.52 -1.33
N ASP A 501 2.04 -8.50 -0.54
CA ASP A 501 1.27 -9.00 0.61
C ASP A 501 1.73 -8.32 1.91
N PRO A 502 1.00 -7.29 2.38
CA PRO A 502 1.33 -6.62 3.64
C PRO A 502 0.88 -7.41 4.88
N THR A 503 -0.03 -8.37 4.70
CA THR A 503 -0.78 -9.00 5.81
C THR A 503 -0.20 -10.32 6.27
N GLY A 504 0.51 -11.03 5.39
CA GLY A 504 0.94 -12.41 5.62
C GLY A 504 -0.23 -13.41 5.66
N ARG A 505 -1.46 -12.98 5.33
CA ARG A 505 -2.64 -13.84 5.27
C ARG A 505 -2.79 -14.40 3.86
N SER A 506 -1.98 -15.38 3.53
CA SER A 506 -1.92 -15.94 2.17
C SER A 506 -3.25 -16.48 1.65
N ALA A 507 -4.15 -16.94 2.53
CA ALA A 507 -5.51 -17.37 2.16
C ALA A 507 -6.33 -16.24 1.48
N ALA A 508 -6.08 -14.97 1.83
CA ALA A 508 -6.74 -13.84 1.17
C ALA A 508 -6.27 -13.63 -0.28
N ASN A 509 -5.15 -14.25 -0.67
CA ASN A 509 -4.59 -14.17 -2.01
C ASN A 509 -4.99 -15.34 -2.92
N GLU A 510 -5.70 -16.36 -2.43
CA GLU A 510 -6.11 -17.52 -3.26
C GLU A 510 -6.94 -17.09 -4.48
N GLN A 511 -7.87 -16.15 -4.29
CA GLN A 511 -8.63 -15.57 -5.40
C GLN A 511 -7.74 -14.80 -6.39
N LYS A 512 -6.69 -14.13 -5.91
CA LYS A 512 -5.73 -13.45 -6.78
C LYS A 512 -4.90 -14.47 -7.56
N PHE A 513 -4.43 -15.54 -6.93
CA PHE A 513 -3.67 -16.59 -7.62
C PHE A 513 -4.48 -17.22 -8.74
N ALA A 514 -5.74 -17.57 -8.48
CA ALA A 514 -6.65 -18.05 -9.53
C ALA A 514 -6.84 -17.00 -10.65
N ALA A 515 -6.95 -15.71 -10.30
CA ALA A 515 -7.04 -14.63 -11.29
C ALA A 515 -5.81 -14.54 -12.19
N TYR A 516 -4.63 -14.58 -11.58
CA TYR A 516 -3.37 -14.52 -12.31
C TYR A 516 -3.12 -15.78 -13.11
N ASP A 517 -3.50 -16.96 -12.62
CA ASP A 517 -3.37 -18.23 -13.34
C ASP A 517 -4.14 -18.20 -14.66
N GLN A 518 -5.37 -17.70 -14.62
CA GLN A 518 -6.20 -17.52 -15.82
C GLN A 518 -5.71 -16.40 -16.73
N PHE A 519 -5.31 -15.27 -16.14
CA PHE A 519 -4.75 -14.15 -16.88
C PHE A 519 -3.51 -14.56 -17.66
N LEU A 520 -2.56 -15.19 -16.98
CA LEU A 520 -1.33 -15.74 -17.54
C LEU A 520 -1.58 -16.98 -18.38
N GLY A 521 -2.72 -17.65 -18.24
CA GLY A 521 -3.10 -18.82 -19.02
C GLY A 521 -3.42 -18.50 -20.47
N GLY A 522 -4.13 -17.38 -20.71
CA GLY A 522 -4.57 -17.02 -22.05
C GLY A 522 -4.93 -15.56 -22.24
N TRP A 523 -5.48 -14.89 -21.23
CA TRP A 523 -6.02 -13.53 -21.43
C TRP A 523 -4.95 -12.49 -21.73
N CYS A 524 -3.77 -12.57 -21.12
CA CYS A 524 -2.71 -11.61 -21.39
C CYS A 524 -2.36 -11.57 -22.89
N MET A 525 -2.38 -12.72 -23.57
CA MET A 525 -2.07 -12.84 -25.01
C MET A 525 -3.14 -12.24 -25.92
N ARG A 526 -4.32 -11.90 -25.40
CA ARG A 526 -5.36 -11.16 -26.13
C ARG A 526 -5.22 -9.64 -25.98
N THR A 527 -4.23 -9.18 -25.23
CA THR A 527 -3.96 -7.76 -25.06
C THR A 527 -2.76 -7.38 -25.91
N ARG A 528 -2.92 -6.37 -26.75
CA ARG A 528 -1.88 -5.89 -27.67
C ARG A 528 -0.53 -5.62 -27.00
N ARG A 529 -0.52 -5.19 -25.73
CA ARG A 529 0.73 -4.96 -24.99
C ARG A 529 1.61 -6.21 -24.93
N PHE A 530 1.01 -7.36 -24.67
CA PHE A 530 1.72 -8.63 -24.45
C PHE A 530 1.80 -9.47 -25.73
N GLU A 531 1.22 -9.02 -26.83
CA GLU A 531 1.47 -9.59 -28.16
C GLU A 531 2.94 -9.40 -28.55
N ASP A 532 3.48 -8.19 -28.32
CA ASP A 532 4.86 -7.84 -28.68
C ASP A 532 5.89 -8.29 -27.62
N THR A 533 5.57 -8.17 -26.33
CA THR A 533 6.51 -8.50 -25.24
C THR A 533 6.40 -9.94 -24.74
N GLY A 534 5.35 -10.66 -25.13
CA GLY A 534 4.99 -11.96 -24.58
C GLY A 534 4.31 -11.87 -23.22
N ARG A 535 4.06 -13.04 -22.61
CA ARG A 535 3.41 -13.13 -21.29
C ARG A 535 4.24 -12.37 -20.23
N PRO A 536 3.61 -11.52 -19.42
CA PRO A 536 4.32 -10.83 -18.35
C PRO A 536 4.70 -11.80 -17.23
N LEU A 537 5.72 -11.43 -16.46
CA LEU A 537 6.09 -12.10 -15.22
C LEU A 537 5.23 -11.54 -14.08
N VAL A 538 4.74 -12.40 -13.19
CA VAL A 538 4.03 -11.99 -11.97
C VAL A 538 4.92 -12.26 -10.77
N VAL A 539 5.10 -11.26 -9.92
CA VAL A 539 5.92 -11.38 -8.71
C VAL A 539 5.09 -11.05 -7.48
N PHE A 540 4.84 -12.05 -6.64
CA PHE A 540 4.27 -11.86 -5.32
C PHE A 540 5.38 -11.56 -4.33
N VAL A 541 5.32 -10.37 -3.73
CA VAL A 541 6.31 -9.89 -2.77
C VAL A 541 5.71 -9.98 -1.38
N ALA A 542 6.16 -10.98 -0.63
CA ALA A 542 5.90 -11.09 0.79
C ALA A 542 6.63 -9.98 1.55
N ARG A 543 6.10 -9.64 2.71
CA ARG A 543 6.77 -8.76 3.66
C ARG A 543 8.09 -9.35 4.20
N HIS A 544 8.10 -10.65 4.49
CA HIS A 544 9.25 -11.38 5.05
C HIS A 544 9.35 -12.78 4.45
N SER A 545 10.51 -13.44 4.60
CA SER A 545 10.78 -14.77 4.03
C SER A 545 9.73 -15.82 4.41
N ARG A 546 9.32 -15.91 5.69
CA ARG A 546 8.25 -16.84 6.13
C ARG A 546 6.90 -16.63 5.42
N GLY A 547 6.67 -15.41 4.91
CA GLY A 547 5.45 -15.09 4.18
C GLY A 547 5.51 -15.61 2.75
N VAL A 548 6.71 -15.77 2.19
CA VAL A 548 6.95 -16.38 0.88
C VAL A 548 6.45 -17.82 0.90
N ASP A 549 6.78 -18.61 1.92
CA ASP A 549 6.33 -19.99 2.06
C ASP A 549 4.79 -20.08 2.16
N ALA A 550 4.17 -19.17 2.91
CA ALA A 550 2.72 -19.11 3.04
C ALA A 550 2.03 -18.75 1.70
N LEU A 551 2.62 -17.83 0.93
CA LEU A 551 2.12 -17.46 -0.41
C LEU A 551 2.31 -18.60 -1.39
N LEU A 552 3.48 -19.26 -1.40
CA LEU A 552 3.76 -20.44 -2.22
C LEU A 552 2.74 -21.53 -1.96
N ALA A 553 2.54 -21.92 -0.70
CA ALA A 553 1.58 -22.97 -0.34
C ALA A 553 0.15 -22.62 -0.77
N ALA A 554 -0.26 -21.36 -0.67
CA ALA A 554 -1.58 -20.92 -1.12
C ALA A 554 -1.70 -20.92 -2.65
N ALA A 555 -0.69 -20.40 -3.36
CA ALA A 555 -0.65 -20.43 -4.82
C ALA A 555 -0.59 -21.87 -5.35
N ASP A 556 0.11 -22.77 -4.66
CA ASP A 556 0.23 -24.16 -5.06
C ASP A 556 -1.14 -24.86 -5.15
N ARG A 557 -2.07 -24.52 -4.26
CA ARG A 557 -3.44 -25.02 -4.27
C ARG A 557 -4.35 -24.32 -5.27
N SER A 558 -4.05 -23.06 -5.61
CA SER A 558 -4.95 -22.21 -6.40
C SER A 558 -4.59 -22.15 -7.90
N MET A 559 -3.34 -22.43 -8.27
CA MET A 559 -2.86 -22.34 -9.64
C MET A 559 -2.76 -23.73 -10.26
N SER A 560 -3.73 -24.06 -11.12
CA SER A 560 -3.90 -25.40 -11.71
C SER A 560 -4.22 -25.37 -13.20
N LEU A 561 -4.34 -24.19 -13.82
CA LEU A 561 -4.72 -24.04 -15.22
C LEU A 561 -3.61 -24.56 -16.12
N GLY A 562 -3.91 -25.66 -16.82
CA GLY A 562 -2.99 -26.31 -17.75
C GLY A 562 -3.57 -26.38 -19.16
N PHE A 563 -2.68 -26.35 -20.15
CA PHE A 563 -3.02 -26.50 -21.56
C PHE A 563 -2.24 -27.66 -22.19
N GLY A 564 -2.92 -28.52 -22.93
CA GLY A 564 -2.33 -29.65 -23.64
C GLY A 564 -2.66 -29.61 -25.14
N ALA A 565 -1.90 -30.39 -25.91
CA ALA A 565 -2.22 -30.64 -27.31
C ALA A 565 -3.66 -31.21 -27.44
N PRO A 566 -4.36 -30.96 -28.57
CA PRO A 566 -5.68 -31.53 -28.81
C PRO A 566 -5.72 -33.04 -28.58
N GLY A 567 -6.68 -33.50 -27.76
CA GLY A 567 -6.83 -34.91 -27.45
C GLY A 567 -5.80 -35.46 -26.44
N CYS A 568 -4.92 -34.62 -25.89
CA CYS A 568 -4.03 -35.03 -24.82
C CYS A 568 -4.82 -35.17 -23.50
N TYR A 569 -4.70 -36.33 -22.86
CA TYR A 569 -5.33 -36.64 -21.57
C TYR A 569 -4.33 -36.77 -20.42
N ASP A 570 -3.05 -36.97 -20.73
CA ASP A 570 -1.99 -36.99 -19.74
C ASP A 570 -1.75 -35.57 -19.23
N ARG A 571 -2.19 -35.29 -18.00
CA ARG A 571 -2.05 -33.98 -17.38
C ARG A 571 -0.58 -33.65 -17.06
N GLY A 572 0.28 -34.66 -16.90
CA GLY A 572 1.71 -34.46 -16.67
C GLY A 572 2.42 -33.77 -17.84
N SER A 573 1.88 -33.91 -19.06
CA SER A 573 2.44 -33.29 -20.25
C SER A 573 1.84 -31.91 -20.57
N PHE A 574 0.97 -31.36 -19.72
CA PHE A 574 0.36 -30.06 -19.95
C PHE A 574 1.37 -28.93 -19.64
N ASP A 575 1.20 -27.79 -20.29
CA ASP A 575 1.87 -26.55 -19.96
C ASP A 575 1.05 -25.78 -18.93
N TYR A 576 1.71 -25.30 -17.87
CA TYR A 576 1.08 -24.55 -16.77
C TYR A 576 1.62 -23.10 -16.72
N PRO A 577 1.21 -22.22 -17.64
CA PRO A 577 1.79 -20.89 -17.77
C PRO A 577 1.67 -20.04 -16.52
N GLY A 578 0.56 -20.11 -15.78
CA GLY A 578 0.42 -19.35 -14.54
C GLY A 578 1.50 -19.70 -13.51
N ARG A 579 1.78 -21.00 -13.33
CA ARG A 579 2.87 -21.48 -12.46
C ARG A 579 4.25 -21.07 -12.97
N ALA A 580 4.50 -21.24 -14.27
CA ALA A 580 5.79 -20.92 -14.88
C ALA A 580 6.15 -19.42 -14.82
N GLN A 581 5.15 -18.56 -14.95
CA GLN A 581 5.28 -17.10 -15.02
C GLN A 581 5.08 -16.39 -13.67
N THR A 582 4.89 -17.14 -12.58
CA THR A 582 4.69 -16.56 -11.24
C THR A 582 5.84 -16.90 -10.31
N ALA A 583 6.40 -15.88 -9.67
CA ALA A 583 7.46 -16.01 -8.69
C ALA A 583 7.09 -15.34 -7.36
N PHE A 584 7.76 -15.79 -6.31
CA PHE A 584 7.52 -15.40 -4.92
C PHE A 584 8.84 -14.93 -4.30
N THR A 585 8.86 -13.71 -3.82
CA THR A 585 10.05 -13.12 -3.17
C THR A 585 9.61 -12.35 -1.94
N CYS A 586 10.56 -11.72 -1.24
CA CYS A 586 10.22 -10.79 -0.18
C CYS A 586 10.95 -9.47 -0.33
N VAL A 587 10.42 -8.43 0.32
CA VAL A 587 11.00 -7.08 0.31
C VAL A 587 12.46 -7.11 0.74
N ALA A 588 12.82 -7.94 1.73
CA ALA A 588 14.18 -8.03 2.24
C ALA A 588 15.17 -8.57 1.20
N TRP A 589 14.84 -9.65 0.50
CA TRP A 589 15.68 -10.20 -0.56
C TRP A 589 15.86 -9.21 -1.70
N LEU A 590 14.77 -8.57 -2.13
CA LEU A 590 14.84 -7.53 -3.15
C LEU A 590 15.77 -6.40 -2.73
N LEU A 591 15.64 -5.86 -1.52
CA LEU A 591 16.47 -4.74 -1.05
C LEU A 591 17.94 -5.13 -0.86
N ALA A 592 18.24 -6.39 -0.56
CA ALA A 592 19.60 -6.89 -0.46
C ALA A 592 20.29 -7.02 -1.83
N GLY A 593 19.58 -6.80 -2.94
CA GLY A 593 20.15 -6.95 -4.29
C GLY A 593 20.28 -8.39 -4.75
N GLU A 594 19.68 -9.33 -4.00
CA GLU A 594 19.82 -10.77 -4.21
C GLU A 594 19.22 -11.26 -5.53
N GLY A 595 18.31 -10.48 -6.14
CA GLY A 595 17.79 -10.75 -7.47
C GLY A 595 17.11 -12.11 -7.65
N PHE A 596 16.77 -12.85 -6.59
CA PHE A 596 16.14 -14.17 -6.69
C PHE A 596 14.70 -14.19 -6.17
N ALA A 597 14.01 -15.24 -6.57
CA ALA A 597 12.70 -15.61 -6.09
C ALA A 597 12.56 -17.14 -6.04
N LEU A 598 11.45 -17.57 -5.48
CA LEU A 598 11.00 -18.95 -5.47
C LEU A 598 9.89 -19.11 -6.50
N ARG A 599 9.88 -20.24 -7.21
CA ARG A 599 8.85 -20.61 -8.17
C ARG A 599 8.16 -21.89 -7.72
N LEU A 600 6.88 -22.00 -8.04
CA LEU A 600 6.12 -23.23 -7.85
C LEU A 600 6.70 -24.35 -8.72
N ASP A 601 6.48 -25.59 -8.29
CA ASP A 601 6.65 -26.73 -9.19
C ASP A 601 5.83 -26.52 -10.47
N ARG A 602 6.35 -27.00 -11.61
CA ARG A 602 5.64 -26.88 -12.89
C ARG A 602 4.25 -27.53 -12.81
N LEU A 603 4.13 -28.67 -12.16
CA LEU A 603 2.91 -29.46 -12.10
C LEU A 603 2.06 -29.06 -10.88
N PRO A 604 0.73 -28.99 -11.00
CA PRO A 604 -0.14 -28.78 -9.84
C PRO A 604 -0.21 -30.04 -8.95
N PRO A 605 -0.64 -29.91 -7.68
CA PRO A 605 -0.63 -31.01 -6.71
C PRO A 605 -1.39 -32.24 -7.19
N GLU A 606 -2.50 -32.05 -7.91
CA GLU A 606 -3.36 -33.13 -8.41
C GLU A 606 -2.67 -33.98 -9.51
N VAL A 607 -1.54 -33.52 -10.04
CA VAL A 607 -0.81 -34.16 -11.14
C VAL A 607 0.51 -34.78 -10.67
N ARG A 608 1.10 -34.27 -9.58
CA ARG A 608 2.38 -34.77 -9.02
C ARG A 608 2.30 -36.17 -8.39
N GLY A 609 1.11 -36.66 -8.10
CA GLY A 609 0.90 -37.93 -7.38
C GLY A 609 1.01 -37.77 -5.85
N SER A 610 0.44 -38.70 -5.09
CA SER A 610 0.28 -38.61 -3.63
C SER A 610 1.58 -38.70 -2.82
N ASP A 611 2.66 -39.20 -3.43
CA ASP A 611 3.91 -39.55 -2.72
C ASP A 611 4.95 -38.44 -2.74
N THR A 612 4.64 -37.30 -3.35
CA THR A 612 5.52 -36.13 -3.32
C THR A 612 5.00 -35.17 -2.24
N GLU A 613 5.66 -35.17 -1.08
CA GLU A 613 5.69 -33.95 -0.25
C GLU A 613 5.99 -32.78 -1.19
N MET A 614 5.34 -31.62 -0.96
CA MET A 614 5.47 -30.44 -1.82
C MET A 614 6.94 -30.28 -2.22
N PRO A 615 7.30 -30.56 -3.50
CA PRO A 615 8.68 -30.49 -3.92
C PRO A 615 9.21 -29.11 -3.58
N TRP A 616 10.43 -29.08 -3.06
CA TRP A 616 11.07 -27.83 -2.65
C TRP A 616 10.94 -26.81 -3.78
N PRO A 617 10.44 -25.60 -3.49
CA PRO A 617 10.21 -24.60 -4.52
C PRO A 617 11.53 -24.32 -5.26
N GLU A 618 11.45 -24.21 -6.58
CA GLU A 618 12.61 -23.96 -7.41
C GLU A 618 13.10 -22.53 -7.18
N ARG A 619 14.40 -22.37 -6.86
CA ARG A 619 15.01 -21.05 -6.80
C ARG A 619 15.33 -20.57 -8.20
N ILE A 620 14.91 -19.36 -8.49
CA ILE A 620 15.10 -18.72 -9.79
C ILE A 620 15.69 -17.32 -9.64
N ALA A 621 16.51 -16.90 -10.59
CA ALA A 621 16.89 -15.51 -10.76
C ALA A 621 15.69 -14.73 -11.32
N LEU A 622 15.26 -13.66 -10.65
CA LEU A 622 14.19 -12.77 -11.13
C LEU A 622 14.59 -12.06 -12.42
N PHE A 623 15.88 -11.72 -12.55
CA PHE A 623 16.42 -10.93 -13.65
C PHE A 623 17.62 -11.62 -14.30
N PRO A 624 17.95 -11.26 -15.54
CA PRO A 624 19.22 -11.60 -16.16
C PRO A 624 20.39 -11.22 -15.24
N GLU A 625 21.42 -12.08 -15.19
CA GLU A 625 22.61 -11.82 -14.36
C GLU A 625 23.29 -10.50 -14.72
N ALA A 626 23.27 -10.11 -16.00
CA ALA A 626 23.78 -8.82 -16.49
C ALA A 626 23.06 -7.59 -15.89
N TRP A 627 21.85 -7.77 -15.35
CA TRP A 627 21.09 -6.69 -14.69
C TRP A 627 21.27 -6.72 -13.17
N CYS A 628 21.82 -7.79 -12.61
CA CYS A 628 22.06 -7.88 -11.19
C CYS A 628 23.17 -6.90 -10.81
N PRO A 629 23.00 -6.12 -9.72
CA PRO A 629 24.04 -5.23 -9.26
C PRO A 629 25.30 -6.06 -8.98
N THR A 630 26.43 -5.64 -9.55
CA THR A 630 27.71 -6.28 -9.24
C THR A 630 28.02 -6.05 -7.75
N PRO A 631 28.33 -7.10 -6.98
CA PRO A 631 28.70 -6.92 -5.58
C PRO A 631 29.90 -5.98 -5.52
N ARG A 632 29.76 -4.86 -4.82
CA ARG A 632 30.87 -3.93 -4.64
C ARG A 632 31.96 -4.63 -3.83
N PRO A 633 33.22 -4.65 -4.30
CA PRO A 633 34.33 -5.33 -3.64
C PRO A 633 34.66 -4.77 -2.26
#